data_AF-A0A2K9LLQ6-F1
#
_entry.id   AF-A0A2K9LLQ6-F1
#
_cell.length_a   1.000
_cell.length_b   1.000
_cell.length_c   1.000
_cell.angle_alpha   90.00
_cell.angle_beta   90.00
_cell.angle_gamma   90.00
#
_symmetry.space_group_name_H-M   'P 1'
#
loop_
_entity.id
_entity.type
_entity.pdbx_description
1 polymer ?
#
loop_
_entity_poly.entity_id
_entity_poly.type
_entity_poly.pdbx_seq_one_letter_code
_entity_poly.pdbx_strand_id
1 'polypeptide(L)'
;MTPSTMAARDNSSRLQPSTQGTSSPSTEITLKASICRNGGIRAKLWVEKISTSSKTVYFARFIRTTCLVVILITQPIVHPHRPKLTPAADTKHPNLVASATLNISSSFVRVPLTMLRHLFVTLLIVTASLSASGSPLILDNQEAGISLNSAVRYMEDADRALTINDILNEQPQWTQNDDKTFNKSYNESSWWLRIDIDNPTPDTMTRLLEISYAVLDYIDVFVVEDNRILKQYNLGDKHPYHKRAFDHRNFIVPLEWNPNQHLSIYLRVETTSAVQVPVTLWDKETFFGFDTTRTILQGIFFGTMLVIAAYNLLIFFVLGERTYLLYVGYVLCMPLFLASLGGYSFRYLWPTLTQWNDQSIIVFLSGVVVFGASFTRSFLDVRNYAPMIDRALIIFWYGGIALGISAFFIPYHYNITVLIVWAAGACIAALASGCVCWFKGQNTAKYYTIAWTSMLSGGLILALNKAGLLPTNLFTEYGTHIGSSLEVVLLSFALAERINAERRMRYEAQAQALAATQRANEELEGRVLTRTKELETLTQQLRDLSNTDQLTGLHNRRHLDSSLLEEWERGKRYQRALSVILIDIDHFKSVNDTHGHPVGDDCLQEVASRIKTGVRWPTDFAARYGGEEFCIILPETELDGAMTVAERIRELIHNQPVDTRNGPLAVTISAGVHSVTPNSDLTLNSLLEKADTALYQAKQQGRNRVCHQQAA
;
A
#
# COMPACT_ATOMS: atom_id res chain seq x y z
N MET A 1 -0.03 -28.82 -68.20
CA MET A 1 -1.41 -29.27 -68.49
C MET A 1 -2.35 -28.52 -67.57
N THR A 2 -3.06 -27.54 -68.11
CA THR A 2 -4.23 -26.85 -67.53
C THR A 2 -5.50 -27.72 -67.76
N PRO A 3 -6.71 -27.32 -67.33
CA PRO A 3 -7.17 -26.89 -65.99
C PRO A 3 -8.60 -27.47 -65.67
N SER A 4 -9.35 -26.80 -64.78
CA SER A 4 -10.84 -26.65 -64.76
C SER A 4 -11.68 -27.80 -64.14
N THR A 5 -12.80 -27.63 -63.41
CA THR A 5 -13.69 -26.49 -63.05
C THR A 5 -14.75 -26.98 -62.02
N MET A 6 -15.29 -26.05 -61.20
CA MET A 6 -16.71 -25.80 -60.78
C MET A 6 -17.71 -26.99 -60.60
N ALA A 7 -18.75 -26.97 -59.76
CA ALA A 7 -19.31 -26.10 -58.73
C ALA A 7 -20.59 -26.78 -58.15
N ALA A 8 -21.09 -26.24 -57.03
CA ALA A 8 -22.51 -26.07 -56.67
C ALA A 8 -23.39 -27.24 -56.11
N ARG A 9 -23.70 -27.09 -54.81
CA ARG A 9 -25.02 -26.94 -54.14
C ARG A 9 -26.14 -28.01 -54.19
N ASP A 10 -26.63 -28.23 -52.96
CA ASP A 10 -28.01 -28.35 -52.45
C ASP A 10 -28.76 -29.71 -52.39
N ASN A 11 -28.87 -30.18 -51.13
CA ASN A 11 -30.05 -30.64 -50.40
C ASN A 11 -31.11 -31.53 -51.09
N SER A 12 -31.26 -32.77 -50.60
CA SER A 12 -32.56 -33.27 -50.09
C SER A 12 -32.48 -34.63 -49.36
N SER A 13 -32.99 -34.59 -48.12
CA SER A 13 -33.80 -35.61 -47.40
C SER A 13 -33.33 -37.07 -47.16
N ARG A 14 -33.24 -37.37 -45.86
CA ARG A 14 -33.71 -38.57 -45.11
C ARG A 14 -33.06 -39.93 -45.39
N LEU A 15 -32.35 -40.41 -44.38
CA LEU A 15 -32.65 -41.67 -43.66
C LEU A 15 -31.94 -41.64 -42.28
N GLN A 16 -32.69 -41.89 -41.20
CA GLN A 16 -32.15 -42.20 -39.88
C GLN A 16 -31.57 -43.63 -39.87
N PRO A 17 -30.66 -43.95 -38.93
CA PRO A 17 -31.12 -44.71 -37.77
C PRO A 17 -30.59 -44.22 -36.42
N SER A 18 -31.23 -44.75 -35.39
CA SER A 18 -31.31 -44.42 -33.97
C SER A 18 -30.07 -44.72 -33.11
N THR A 19 -29.75 -43.75 -32.24
CA THR A 19 -29.40 -43.81 -30.80
C THR A 19 -28.61 -45.01 -30.23
N GLN A 20 -27.45 -44.73 -29.63
CA GLN A 20 -27.28 -44.52 -28.18
C GLN A 20 -25.81 -44.16 -27.88
N GLY A 21 -25.57 -42.96 -27.35
CA GLY A 21 -24.25 -42.49 -26.94
C GLY A 21 -24.41 -41.43 -25.84
N THR A 22 -23.95 -41.77 -24.64
CA THR A 22 -24.08 -41.02 -23.39
C THR A 22 -23.24 -39.74 -23.41
N SER A 23 -23.88 -38.57 -23.34
CA SER A 23 -23.23 -37.27 -23.17
C SER A 23 -22.95 -36.96 -21.69
N SER A 24 -21.72 -36.53 -21.38
CA SER A 24 -21.31 -36.01 -20.07
C SER A 24 -21.94 -34.63 -19.79
N PRO A 25 -22.34 -34.30 -18.54
CA PRO A 25 -22.89 -32.98 -18.24
C PRO A 25 -21.76 -31.95 -17.96
N SER A 26 -21.61 -30.95 -18.83
CA SER A 26 -20.82 -29.75 -18.56
C SER A 26 -21.69 -28.69 -17.85
N THR A 27 -21.16 -28.04 -16.81
CA THR A 27 -21.84 -26.96 -16.07
C THR A 27 -21.36 -25.60 -16.57
N GLU A 28 -22.24 -24.78 -17.14
CA GLU A 28 -21.95 -23.39 -17.53
C GLU A 28 -22.54 -22.40 -16.51
N ILE A 29 -21.74 -21.45 -16.02
CA ILE A 29 -22.17 -20.39 -15.11
C ILE A 29 -22.06 -19.05 -15.84
N THR A 30 -23.18 -18.37 -16.06
CA THR A 30 -23.21 -17.06 -16.74
C THR A 30 -23.63 -15.94 -15.78
N LEU A 31 -22.84 -14.86 -15.72
CA LEU A 31 -23.08 -13.68 -14.86
C LEU A 31 -23.56 -12.50 -15.73
N LYS A 32 -24.79 -12.01 -15.48
CA LYS A 32 -25.29 -10.75 -16.06
C LYS A 32 -25.57 -9.73 -14.96
N ALA A 33 -24.95 -8.55 -15.07
CA ALA A 33 -25.19 -7.40 -14.22
C ALA A 33 -25.99 -6.33 -15.00
N SER A 34 -27.00 -5.72 -14.36
CA SER A 34 -27.70 -4.56 -14.91
C SER A 34 -27.70 -3.40 -13.91
N ILE A 35 -27.56 -2.18 -14.44
CA ILE A 35 -27.51 -0.93 -13.68
C ILE A 35 -28.93 -0.36 -13.60
N CYS A 36 -29.47 -0.15 -12.39
CA CYS A 36 -30.75 0.53 -12.21
C CYS A 36 -30.58 2.06 -12.17
N ARG A 37 -31.63 2.80 -12.58
CA ARG A 37 -31.65 4.28 -12.71
C ARG A 37 -31.34 5.07 -11.41
N ASN A 38 -31.27 4.42 -10.25
CA ASN A 38 -30.91 5.05 -8.97
C ASN A 38 -29.50 4.68 -8.47
N GLY A 39 -28.59 4.23 -9.34
CA GLY A 39 -27.17 4.04 -9.01
C GLY A 39 -26.84 2.79 -8.19
N GLY A 40 -27.81 1.92 -7.89
CA GLY A 40 -27.57 0.60 -7.29
C GLY A 40 -27.32 -0.49 -8.33
N ILE A 41 -26.27 -1.29 -8.13
CA ILE A 41 -26.01 -2.52 -8.91
C ILE A 41 -26.83 -3.66 -8.29
N ARG A 42 -27.71 -4.31 -9.08
CA ARG A 42 -28.41 -5.52 -8.65
C ARG A 42 -27.88 -6.71 -9.45
N ALA A 43 -26.95 -7.47 -8.87
CA ALA A 43 -26.48 -8.73 -9.45
C ALA A 43 -27.46 -9.86 -9.09
N LYS A 44 -27.99 -10.57 -10.09
CA LYS A 44 -28.74 -11.82 -9.90
C LYS A 44 -27.91 -12.97 -10.48
N LEU A 45 -27.44 -13.88 -9.63
CA LEU A 45 -26.86 -15.15 -10.06
C LEU A 45 -27.99 -16.10 -10.50
N TRP A 46 -27.94 -16.55 -11.75
CA TRP A 46 -28.73 -17.67 -12.25
C TRP A 46 -27.81 -18.88 -12.41
N VAL A 47 -28.25 -20.04 -11.92
CA VAL A 47 -27.61 -21.33 -12.18
C VAL A 47 -28.61 -22.12 -13.01
N GLU A 48 -28.42 -22.19 -14.32
CA GLU A 48 -29.26 -22.99 -15.20
C GLU A 48 -28.73 -24.43 -15.24
N LYS A 49 -29.54 -25.35 -14.69
CA LYS A 49 -29.36 -26.82 -14.61
C LYS A 49 -28.15 -27.35 -13.82
N ILE A 50 -28.45 -27.92 -12.65
CA ILE A 50 -27.54 -28.79 -11.89
C ILE A 50 -27.94 -30.24 -12.20
N SER A 51 -26.99 -31.02 -12.73
CA SER A 51 -27.13 -32.48 -12.84
C SER A 51 -27.15 -33.12 -11.45
N THR A 52 -28.07 -34.06 -11.25
CA THR A 52 -28.50 -34.66 -9.99
C THR A 52 -27.40 -35.49 -9.31
N SER A 53 -26.54 -34.82 -8.53
CA SER A 53 -25.81 -35.42 -7.41
C SER A 53 -26.08 -34.53 -6.18
N SER A 54 -26.57 -35.12 -5.08
CA SER A 54 -26.99 -34.33 -3.90
C SER A 54 -25.82 -33.50 -3.36
N LYS A 55 -24.59 -34.04 -3.40
CA LYS A 55 -23.35 -33.39 -2.94
C LYS A 55 -23.04 -32.08 -3.68
N THR A 56 -23.31 -32.00 -4.99
CA THR A 56 -23.04 -30.82 -5.83
C THR A 56 -24.05 -29.69 -5.56
N VAL A 57 -25.30 -30.03 -5.25
CA VAL A 57 -26.36 -29.08 -4.92
C VAL A 57 -26.10 -28.39 -3.58
N TYR A 58 -25.60 -29.12 -2.57
CA TYR A 58 -25.23 -28.54 -1.28
C TYR A 58 -24.02 -27.61 -1.39
N PHE A 59 -23.00 -27.98 -2.18
CA PHE A 59 -21.83 -27.13 -2.42
C PHE A 59 -22.19 -25.83 -3.15
N ALA A 60 -23.03 -25.91 -4.20
CA ALA A 60 -23.51 -24.73 -4.92
C ALA A 60 -24.40 -23.81 -4.05
N ARG A 61 -25.24 -24.38 -3.17
CA ARG A 61 -26.04 -23.62 -2.19
C ARG A 61 -25.17 -22.97 -1.12
N PHE A 62 -24.12 -23.64 -0.65
CA PHE A 62 -23.16 -23.07 0.30
C PHE A 62 -22.39 -21.90 -0.33
N ILE A 63 -21.83 -22.08 -1.53
CA ILE A 63 -21.16 -20.99 -2.26
C ILE A 63 -22.12 -19.81 -2.48
N ARG A 64 -23.36 -20.08 -2.93
CA ARG A 64 -24.35 -19.01 -3.13
C ARG A 64 -24.66 -18.26 -1.85
N THR A 65 -24.81 -18.96 -0.72
CA THR A 65 -25.12 -18.34 0.58
C THR A 65 -23.91 -17.56 1.12
N THR A 66 -22.71 -18.12 1.04
CA THR A 66 -21.47 -17.45 1.45
C THR A 66 -21.18 -16.22 0.58
N CYS A 67 -21.36 -16.31 -0.74
CA CYS A 67 -21.25 -15.15 -1.63
C CYS A 67 -22.32 -14.10 -1.35
N LEU A 68 -23.58 -14.48 -1.05
CA LEU A 68 -24.63 -13.53 -0.69
C LEU A 68 -24.32 -12.82 0.63
N VAL A 69 -23.80 -13.54 1.63
CA VAL A 69 -23.38 -12.98 2.93
C VAL A 69 -22.21 -12.03 2.74
N VAL A 70 -21.20 -12.39 1.94
CA VAL A 70 -20.08 -11.50 1.59
C VAL A 70 -20.58 -10.26 0.83
N ILE A 71 -21.48 -10.41 -0.14
CA ILE A 71 -22.07 -9.27 -0.88
C ILE A 71 -22.88 -8.37 0.06
N LEU A 72 -23.69 -8.92 0.96
CA LEU A 72 -24.46 -8.15 1.95
C LEU A 72 -23.57 -7.42 2.96
N ILE A 73 -22.43 -8.00 3.35
CA ILE A 73 -21.47 -7.41 4.31
C ILE A 73 -20.54 -6.37 3.64
N THR A 74 -20.29 -6.48 2.33
CA THR A 74 -19.40 -5.58 1.56
C THR A 74 -20.11 -4.36 0.96
N GLN A 75 -21.44 -4.24 1.09
CA GLN A 75 -22.16 -3.04 0.65
C GLN A 75 -21.70 -1.83 1.48
N PRO A 76 -21.23 -0.73 0.85
CA PRO A 76 -20.93 0.49 1.59
C PRO A 76 -22.23 1.04 2.19
N ILE A 77 -22.19 1.37 3.49
CA ILE A 77 -23.28 2.09 4.14
C ILE A 77 -23.32 3.48 3.50
N VAL A 78 -24.31 3.72 2.64
CA VAL A 78 -24.61 5.05 2.10
C VAL A 78 -25.07 5.91 3.28
N HIS A 79 -24.21 6.81 3.74
CA HIS A 79 -24.60 7.83 4.71
C HIS A 79 -25.70 8.72 4.11
N PRO A 80 -26.79 9.01 4.85
CA PRO A 80 -27.75 9.99 4.39
C PRO A 80 -27.06 11.35 4.24
N HIS A 81 -27.25 11.97 3.08
CA HIS A 81 -26.73 13.28 2.71
C HIS A 81 -26.86 14.30 3.85
N ARG A 82 -25.74 14.93 4.23
CA ARG A 82 -25.78 16.22 4.94
C ARG A 82 -26.51 17.24 4.06
N PRO A 83 -27.43 18.06 4.58
CA PRO A 83 -28.01 19.15 3.82
C PRO A 83 -26.93 20.19 3.51
N LYS A 84 -26.92 20.67 2.26
CA LYS A 84 -26.06 21.77 1.79
C LYS A 84 -26.39 23.04 2.59
N LEU A 85 -25.40 23.60 3.29
CA LEU A 85 -25.45 24.97 3.80
C LEU A 85 -25.21 25.93 2.64
N THR A 86 -26.19 26.77 2.34
CA THR A 86 -26.04 27.99 1.52
C THR A 86 -25.33 29.09 2.31
N PRO A 87 -24.56 29.98 1.67
CA PRO A 87 -23.91 31.08 2.36
C PRO A 87 -24.90 32.24 2.52
N ALA A 88 -25.04 32.77 3.74
CA ALA A 88 -25.68 34.05 3.99
C ALA A 88 -24.88 34.82 5.05
N ALA A 89 -24.77 36.12 4.79
CA ALA A 89 -23.88 37.10 5.40
C ALA A 89 -24.28 37.54 6.83
N ASP A 90 -23.28 38.14 7.50
CA ASP A 90 -23.33 39.15 8.56
C ASP A 90 -24.41 39.06 9.66
N THR A 91 -23.98 38.90 10.92
CA THR A 91 -24.03 39.98 11.95
C THR A 91 -23.52 39.52 13.34
N LYS A 92 -22.66 40.38 13.91
CA LYS A 92 -22.33 40.69 15.32
C LYS A 92 -22.92 39.86 16.48
N HIS A 93 -22.04 39.22 17.26
CA HIS A 93 -21.73 39.41 18.71
C HIS A 93 -21.33 38.09 19.42
N PRO A 94 -20.42 38.15 20.42
CA PRO A 94 -19.82 36.99 21.08
C PRO A 94 -20.54 36.59 22.38
N ASN A 95 -20.23 35.38 22.85
CA ASN A 95 -20.55 34.75 24.14
C ASN A 95 -21.85 33.93 24.21
N LEU A 96 -21.70 32.61 24.16
CA LEU A 96 -22.38 31.72 25.10
C LEU A 96 -21.61 30.39 25.18
N VAL A 97 -20.98 30.20 26.34
CA VAL A 97 -20.45 28.92 26.82
C VAL A 97 -21.66 27.99 27.02
N ALA A 98 -21.75 26.93 26.21
CA ALA A 98 -22.67 25.83 26.43
C ALA A 98 -21.86 24.54 26.58
N SER A 99 -21.70 24.11 27.83
CA SER A 99 -21.22 22.81 28.24
C SER A 99 -22.13 21.71 27.67
N ALA A 100 -21.71 21.06 26.59
CA ALA A 100 -22.33 19.83 26.12
C ALA A 100 -21.68 18.63 26.81
N THR A 101 -22.21 18.25 27.97
CA THR A 101 -22.00 16.91 28.54
C THR A 101 -22.61 15.88 27.59
N LEU A 102 -21.77 15.30 26.73
CA LEU A 102 -22.16 14.19 25.86
C LEU A 102 -22.37 12.94 26.72
N ASN A 103 -23.63 12.74 27.13
CA ASN A 103 -24.08 11.52 27.75
C ASN A 103 -24.05 10.42 26.68
N ILE A 104 -22.97 9.62 26.66
CA ILE A 104 -22.82 8.46 25.77
C ILE A 104 -23.82 7.39 26.24
N SER A 105 -25.04 7.49 25.73
CA SER A 105 -26.09 6.50 25.99
C SER A 105 -25.65 5.11 25.50
N SER A 106 -25.97 4.11 26.32
CA SER A 106 -25.71 2.67 26.27
C SER A 106 -26.30 1.93 25.04
N SER A 107 -26.45 2.61 23.92
CA SER A 107 -27.07 2.12 22.67
C SER A 107 -26.05 1.49 21.72
N PHE A 108 -24.77 1.88 21.81
CA PHE A 108 -23.68 1.37 20.95
C PHE A 108 -23.15 -0.01 21.36
N VAL A 109 -23.46 -0.48 22.58
CA VAL A 109 -23.05 -1.79 23.09
C VAL A 109 -23.95 -2.94 22.57
N ARG A 110 -25.19 -2.65 22.15
CA ARG A 110 -26.16 -3.69 21.79
C ARG A 110 -25.95 -4.29 20.40
N VAL A 111 -25.56 -3.50 19.40
CA VAL A 111 -25.41 -3.95 18.00
C VAL A 111 -24.35 -5.05 17.79
N PRO A 112 -23.18 -5.00 18.44
CA PRO A 112 -22.21 -6.09 18.31
C PRO A 112 -22.52 -7.32 19.16
N LEU A 113 -23.17 -7.16 20.32
CA LEU A 113 -23.63 -8.30 21.11
C LEU A 113 -24.77 -9.04 20.40
N THR A 114 -25.66 -8.32 19.70
CA THR A 114 -26.69 -8.94 18.85
C THR A 114 -26.09 -9.57 17.61
N MET A 115 -25.02 -9.03 17.02
CA MET A 115 -24.27 -9.66 15.92
C MET A 115 -23.50 -10.91 16.35
N LEU A 116 -22.83 -10.89 17.51
CA LEU A 116 -22.19 -12.08 18.10
C LEU A 116 -23.23 -13.14 18.45
N ARG A 117 -24.39 -12.73 18.99
CA ARG A 117 -25.54 -13.59 19.24
C ARG A 117 -26.13 -14.13 17.94
N HIS A 118 -26.23 -13.33 16.87
CA HIS A 118 -26.74 -13.78 15.57
C HIS A 118 -25.74 -14.69 14.86
N LEU A 119 -24.43 -14.45 14.98
CA LEU A 119 -23.39 -15.33 14.47
C LEU A 119 -23.37 -16.66 15.23
N PHE A 120 -23.46 -16.62 16.56
CA PHE A 120 -23.59 -17.81 17.40
C PHE A 120 -24.89 -18.57 17.13
N VAL A 121 -26.01 -17.86 16.95
CA VAL A 121 -27.31 -18.44 16.55
C VAL A 121 -27.28 -18.95 15.10
N THR A 122 -26.56 -18.32 14.18
CA THR A 122 -26.42 -18.81 12.80
C THR A 122 -25.53 -20.05 12.77
N LEU A 123 -24.46 -20.08 13.58
CA LEU A 123 -23.62 -21.25 13.79
C LEU A 123 -24.44 -22.40 14.42
N LEU A 124 -25.27 -22.10 15.44
CA LEU A 124 -26.21 -23.03 16.07
C LEU A 124 -27.29 -23.52 15.10
N ILE A 125 -27.85 -22.64 14.26
CA ILE A 125 -28.86 -22.97 13.25
C ILE A 125 -28.23 -23.79 12.12
N VAL A 126 -26.99 -23.52 11.70
CA VAL A 126 -26.28 -24.34 10.73
C VAL A 126 -26.00 -25.73 11.32
N THR A 127 -25.54 -25.82 12.57
CA THR A 127 -25.35 -27.13 13.24
C THR A 127 -26.68 -27.86 13.47
N ALA A 128 -27.77 -27.14 13.77
CA ALA A 128 -29.11 -27.74 13.97
C ALA A 128 -29.78 -28.13 12.65
N SER A 129 -29.57 -27.36 11.58
CA SER A 129 -30.11 -27.66 10.24
C SER A 129 -29.39 -28.82 9.56
N LEU A 130 -28.14 -29.11 9.94
CA LEU A 130 -27.43 -30.34 9.55
C LEU A 130 -27.79 -31.55 10.44
N SER A 131 -28.42 -31.33 11.60
CA SER A 131 -28.91 -32.41 12.48
C SER A 131 -30.35 -32.84 12.14
N ALA A 132 -31.07 -32.07 11.33
CA ALA A 132 -32.42 -32.37 10.87
C ALA A 132 -32.39 -33.19 9.57
N SER A 133 -31.91 -34.43 9.64
CA SER A 133 -32.12 -35.47 8.63
C SER A 133 -32.09 -36.85 9.28
N GLY A 134 -32.99 -37.07 10.24
CA GLY A 134 -33.37 -38.42 10.65
C GLY A 134 -34.22 -39.04 9.55
N SER A 135 -33.59 -39.52 8.48
CA SER A 135 -34.18 -40.55 7.63
C SER A 135 -33.61 -41.89 8.11
N PRO A 136 -34.43 -42.93 8.33
CA PRO A 136 -33.91 -44.25 8.65
C PRO A 136 -33.01 -44.69 7.50
N LEU A 137 -31.83 -45.19 7.86
CA LEU A 137 -30.83 -45.74 6.98
C LEU A 137 -31.47 -46.86 6.15
N ILE A 138 -31.84 -46.54 4.91
CA ILE A 138 -32.10 -47.55 3.90
C ILE A 138 -30.71 -48.11 3.57
N LEU A 139 -30.45 -49.34 4.00
CA LEU A 139 -29.27 -50.13 3.63
C LEU A 139 -29.34 -50.37 2.13
N ASP A 140 -28.82 -49.42 1.35
CA ASP A 140 -28.49 -49.64 -0.04
C ASP A 140 -27.13 -50.34 -0.09
N ASN A 141 -27.06 -51.42 -0.84
CA ASN A 141 -25.99 -52.43 -0.83
C ASN A 141 -24.72 -51.93 -1.56
N GLN A 142 -24.35 -50.65 -1.37
CA GLN A 142 -23.30 -49.90 -2.08
C GLN A 142 -22.47 -48.99 -1.16
N GLU A 143 -22.31 -49.29 0.13
CA GLU A 143 -21.34 -48.55 0.96
C GLU A 143 -19.91 -48.98 0.58
N ALA A 144 -19.17 -48.05 -0.04
CA ALA A 144 -17.81 -48.24 -0.55
C ALA A 144 -16.77 -48.70 0.50
N GLY A 145 -17.06 -48.54 1.79
CA GLY A 145 -16.28 -49.08 2.91
C GLY A 145 -17.19 -49.30 4.12
N ILE A 146 -17.09 -50.46 4.76
CA ILE A 146 -17.94 -50.90 5.88
C ILE A 146 -17.27 -50.49 7.19
N SER A 147 -17.88 -49.59 7.95
CA SER A 147 -17.38 -49.22 9.28
C SER A 147 -17.57 -50.38 10.25
N LEU A 148 -16.48 -50.88 10.83
CA LEU A 148 -16.50 -51.98 11.80
C LEU A 148 -16.60 -51.51 13.25
N ASN A 149 -16.69 -50.20 13.49
CA ASN A 149 -16.63 -49.62 14.83
C ASN A 149 -17.69 -50.18 15.80
N SER A 150 -18.92 -50.41 15.36
CA SER A 150 -19.97 -50.99 16.20
C SER A 150 -19.83 -52.51 16.41
N ALA A 151 -19.02 -53.18 15.60
CA ALA A 151 -18.70 -54.61 15.73
C ALA A 151 -17.46 -54.85 16.61
N VAL A 152 -16.74 -53.78 16.98
CA VAL A 152 -15.59 -53.85 17.89
C VAL A 152 -16.06 -54.27 19.27
N ARG A 153 -15.41 -55.31 19.77
CA ARG A 153 -15.37 -55.63 21.20
C ARG A 153 -14.01 -55.22 21.75
N TYR A 154 -13.95 -54.78 22.99
CA TYR A 154 -12.70 -54.32 23.58
C TYR A 154 -12.50 -54.78 25.02
N MET A 155 -11.26 -54.75 25.45
CA MET A 155 -10.85 -54.93 26.84
C MET A 155 -9.65 -54.03 27.15
N GLU A 156 -9.52 -53.63 28.41
CA GLU A 156 -8.41 -52.83 28.91
C GLU A 156 -7.35 -53.74 29.54
N ASP A 157 -6.09 -53.55 29.15
CA ASP A 157 -4.91 -54.14 29.75
C ASP A 157 -4.09 -53.02 30.41
N ALA A 158 -4.45 -52.70 31.65
CA ALA A 158 -3.86 -51.61 32.41
C ALA A 158 -2.37 -51.85 32.72
N ASP A 159 -1.98 -53.11 32.94
CA ASP A 159 -0.62 -53.50 33.30
C ASP A 159 0.28 -53.74 32.07
N ARG A 160 -0.29 -53.67 30.85
CA ARG A 160 0.39 -53.92 29.56
C ARG A 160 1.06 -55.30 29.50
N ALA A 161 0.51 -56.28 30.21
CA ALA A 161 1.14 -57.57 30.43
C ALA A 161 0.55 -58.67 29.53
N LEU A 162 -0.65 -58.48 28.98
CA LEU A 162 -1.33 -59.52 28.22
C LEU A 162 -0.68 -59.71 26.85
N THR A 163 -0.48 -60.98 26.48
CA THR A 163 -0.09 -61.38 25.13
C THR A 163 -1.28 -61.98 24.38
N ILE A 164 -1.17 -62.07 23.04
CA ILE A 164 -2.21 -62.72 22.23
C ILE A 164 -2.44 -64.18 22.66
N ASN A 165 -1.39 -64.89 23.08
CA ASN A 165 -1.52 -66.28 23.52
C ASN A 165 -2.33 -66.39 24.81
N ASP A 166 -2.18 -65.44 25.73
CA ASP A 166 -2.96 -65.40 26.98
C ASP A 166 -4.44 -65.17 26.67
N ILE A 167 -4.74 -64.25 25.75
CA ILE A 167 -6.11 -63.96 25.31
C ILE A 167 -6.77 -65.17 24.62
N LEU A 168 -6.03 -65.86 23.77
CA LEU A 168 -6.51 -67.06 23.07
C LEU A 168 -6.72 -68.26 24.01
N ASN A 169 -5.98 -68.32 25.12
CA ASN A 169 -6.09 -69.40 26.10
C ASN A 169 -7.16 -69.13 27.17
N GLU A 170 -7.24 -67.90 27.69
CA GLU A 170 -8.07 -67.55 28.84
C GLU A 170 -9.47 -67.05 28.47
N GLN A 171 -9.70 -66.68 27.20
CA GLN A 171 -10.95 -66.10 26.69
C GLN A 171 -11.55 -65.03 27.64
N PRO A 172 -10.85 -63.91 27.84
CA PRO A 172 -11.26 -62.85 28.75
C PRO A 172 -12.64 -62.26 28.39
N GLN A 173 -13.29 -61.64 29.37
CA GLN A 173 -14.56 -60.95 29.12
C GLN A 173 -14.35 -59.71 28.23
N TRP A 174 -15.12 -59.66 27.15
CA TRP A 174 -15.10 -58.56 26.19
C TRP A 174 -16.28 -57.61 26.40
N THR A 175 -16.03 -56.31 26.29
CA THR A 175 -17.07 -55.27 26.33
C THR A 175 -17.44 -54.85 24.90
N GLN A 176 -18.73 -54.71 24.60
CA GLN A 176 -19.18 -54.21 23.29
C GLN A 176 -18.90 -52.70 23.17
N ASN A 177 -18.41 -52.26 22.02
CA ASN A 177 -18.31 -50.84 21.72
C ASN A 177 -19.66 -50.30 21.22
N ASP A 178 -20.34 -49.50 22.05
CA ASP A 178 -21.59 -48.82 21.70
C ASP A 178 -21.35 -47.46 21.00
N ASP A 179 -20.11 -46.97 21.02
CA ASP A 179 -19.74 -45.70 20.42
C ASP A 179 -19.56 -45.80 18.89
N LYS A 180 -19.85 -44.70 18.17
CA LYS A 180 -19.64 -44.61 16.71
C LYS A 180 -18.19 -44.88 16.27
N THR A 181 -17.24 -44.66 17.17
CA THR A 181 -15.81 -44.94 17.00
C THR A 181 -15.24 -45.26 18.36
N PHE A 182 -14.39 -46.28 18.44
CA PHE A 182 -13.68 -46.60 19.67
C PHE A 182 -12.79 -45.43 20.06
N ASN A 183 -13.13 -44.78 21.19
CA ASN A 183 -12.43 -43.61 21.70
C ASN A 183 -12.33 -43.68 23.23
N LYS A 184 -11.11 -43.78 23.76
CA LYS A 184 -10.83 -43.77 25.20
C LYS A 184 -10.06 -42.53 25.66
N SER A 185 -10.09 -41.48 24.84
CA SER A 185 -9.34 -40.24 25.07
C SER A 185 -7.86 -40.53 25.35
N TYR A 186 -7.18 -39.68 26.09
CA TYR A 186 -5.80 -39.95 26.47
C TYR A 186 -5.74 -40.88 27.68
N ASN A 187 -5.18 -42.08 27.50
CA ASN A 187 -4.99 -43.09 28.54
C ASN A 187 -3.66 -43.85 28.28
N GLU A 188 -2.98 -44.27 29.35
CA GLU A 188 -1.73 -45.04 29.31
C GLU A 188 -1.94 -46.56 29.25
N SER A 189 -3.15 -47.09 29.42
CA SER A 189 -3.43 -48.53 29.31
C SER A 189 -3.21 -49.06 27.89
N SER A 190 -2.87 -50.34 27.76
CA SER A 190 -2.94 -51.04 26.47
C SER A 190 -4.38 -51.47 26.21
N TRP A 191 -4.85 -51.33 24.98
CA TRP A 191 -6.21 -51.66 24.61
C TRP A 191 -6.23 -52.80 23.60
N TRP A 192 -6.96 -53.86 23.94
CA TRP A 192 -7.21 -54.97 23.04
C TRP A 192 -8.58 -54.82 22.42
N LEU A 193 -8.65 -54.92 21.10
CA LEU A 193 -9.87 -54.86 20.31
C LEU A 193 -10.00 -56.19 19.55
N ARG A 194 -11.22 -56.74 19.54
CA ARG A 194 -11.57 -57.95 18.80
C ARG A 194 -12.68 -57.65 17.82
N ILE A 195 -12.50 -58.12 16.59
CA ILE A 195 -13.48 -58.03 15.51
C ILE A 195 -13.59 -59.42 14.89
N ASP A 196 -14.80 -59.96 14.84
CA ASP A 196 -15.06 -61.24 14.18
C ASP A 196 -15.74 -60.96 12.82
N ILE A 197 -15.27 -61.63 11.76
CA ILE A 197 -15.74 -61.44 10.39
C ILE A 197 -15.95 -62.81 9.74
N ASP A 198 -17.09 -62.99 9.09
CA ASP A 198 -17.43 -64.19 8.31
C ASP A 198 -17.33 -63.92 6.81
N ASN A 199 -17.00 -64.94 6.00
CA ASN A 199 -17.24 -64.92 4.56
C ASN A 199 -18.57 -65.61 4.21
N PRO A 200 -19.67 -64.87 4.00
CA PRO A 200 -20.93 -65.48 3.57
C PRO A 200 -20.95 -65.82 2.08
N THR A 201 -19.94 -65.44 1.30
CA THR A 201 -19.93 -65.61 -0.16
C THR A 201 -19.21 -66.89 -0.59
N PRO A 202 -19.57 -67.43 -1.77
CA PRO A 202 -18.95 -68.64 -2.33
C PRO A 202 -17.54 -68.41 -2.88
N ASP A 203 -17.06 -67.16 -2.93
CA ASP A 203 -15.75 -66.79 -3.44
C ASP A 203 -14.82 -66.33 -2.31
N THR A 204 -13.51 -66.46 -2.53
CA THR A 204 -12.51 -65.92 -1.60
C THR A 204 -12.60 -64.40 -1.59
N MET A 205 -12.82 -63.79 -0.43
CA MET A 205 -12.87 -62.34 -0.30
C MET A 205 -11.48 -61.78 -0.02
N THR A 206 -11.10 -60.75 -0.78
CA THR A 206 -9.94 -59.91 -0.47
C THR A 206 -10.44 -58.51 -0.09
N ARG A 207 -10.05 -58.02 1.09
CA ARG A 207 -10.42 -56.70 1.60
C ARG A 207 -9.23 -56.01 2.27
N LEU A 208 -9.33 -54.69 2.42
CA LEU A 208 -8.34 -53.87 3.11
C LEU A 208 -8.94 -53.37 4.42
N LEU A 209 -8.35 -53.76 5.54
CA LEU A 209 -8.69 -53.20 6.85
C LEU A 209 -7.91 -51.91 7.06
N GLU A 210 -8.60 -50.78 7.10
CA GLU A 210 -8.03 -49.47 7.39
C GLU A 210 -8.22 -49.11 8.86
N ILE A 211 -7.14 -48.71 9.51
CA ILE A 211 -7.15 -48.01 10.81
C ILE A 211 -6.80 -46.55 10.54
N SER A 212 -7.81 -45.69 10.51
CA SER A 212 -7.75 -44.32 9.95
C SER A 212 -7.28 -43.25 10.95
N TYR A 213 -6.23 -43.55 11.72
CA TYR A 213 -5.59 -42.60 12.63
C TYR A 213 -4.06 -42.79 12.62
N ALA A 214 -3.34 -41.87 11.98
CA ALA A 214 -1.94 -42.06 11.60
C ALA A 214 -0.91 -41.87 12.73
N VAL A 215 -1.34 -41.34 13.88
CA VAL A 215 -0.50 -40.95 15.04
C VAL A 215 -0.66 -41.92 16.23
N LEU A 216 -0.95 -43.18 15.93
CA LEU A 216 -0.97 -44.26 16.92
C LEU A 216 0.45 -44.82 17.05
N ASP A 217 0.96 -44.90 18.29
CA ASP A 217 2.36 -45.27 18.55
C ASP A 217 2.67 -46.72 18.14
N TYR A 218 1.90 -47.67 18.68
CA TYR A 218 2.05 -49.10 18.42
C TYR A 218 0.68 -49.74 18.16
N ILE A 219 0.62 -50.54 17.10
CA ILE A 219 -0.56 -51.30 16.71
C ILE A 219 -0.11 -52.70 16.30
N ASP A 220 -0.43 -53.72 17.09
CA ASP A 220 -0.22 -55.10 16.69
C ASP A 220 -1.54 -55.69 16.20
N VAL A 221 -1.56 -56.21 14.97
CA VAL A 221 -2.74 -56.83 14.38
C VAL A 221 -2.49 -58.32 14.19
N PHE A 222 -3.33 -59.14 14.82
CA PHE A 222 -3.30 -60.60 14.71
C PHE A 222 -4.55 -61.07 13.97
N VAL A 223 -4.35 -61.83 12.89
CA VAL A 223 -5.42 -62.51 12.17
C VAL A 223 -5.44 -63.96 12.62
N VAL A 224 -6.54 -64.39 13.22
CA VAL A 224 -6.69 -65.68 13.90
C VAL A 224 -7.85 -66.46 13.30
N GLU A 225 -7.65 -67.76 13.15
CA GLU A 225 -8.69 -68.74 12.79
C GLU A 225 -8.53 -69.95 13.71
N ASP A 226 -9.62 -70.47 14.27
CA ASP A 226 -9.64 -71.65 15.15
C ASP A 226 -8.54 -71.63 16.24
N ASN A 227 -8.38 -70.47 16.90
CA ASN A 227 -7.36 -70.22 17.92
C ASN A 227 -5.89 -70.27 17.44
N ARG A 228 -5.65 -70.27 16.13
CA ARG A 228 -4.33 -70.24 15.49
C ARG A 228 -4.08 -68.91 14.79
N ILE A 229 -2.93 -68.31 15.06
CA ILE A 229 -2.49 -67.07 14.39
C ILE A 229 -2.08 -67.39 12.95
N LEU A 230 -2.79 -66.83 11.97
CA LEU A 230 -2.52 -66.96 10.54
C LEU A 230 -1.50 -65.92 10.07
N LYS A 231 -1.68 -64.66 10.47
CA LYS A 231 -0.83 -63.52 10.10
C LYS A 231 -0.71 -62.53 11.27
N GLN A 232 0.44 -61.88 11.37
CA GLN A 232 0.71 -60.81 12.34
C GLN A 232 1.32 -59.61 11.63
N TYR A 233 0.88 -58.41 12.01
CA TYR A 233 1.41 -57.14 11.53
C TYR A 233 1.76 -56.23 12.71
N ASN A 234 2.98 -55.70 12.71
CA ASN A 234 3.44 -54.75 13.73
C ASN A 234 3.51 -53.36 13.07
N LEU A 235 2.56 -52.50 13.44
CA LEU A 235 2.29 -51.21 12.85
C LEU A 235 2.38 -50.12 13.93
N GLY A 236 2.17 -48.86 13.55
CA GLY A 236 2.36 -47.70 14.42
C GLY A 236 3.37 -46.70 13.85
N ASP A 237 3.39 -45.49 14.39
CA ASP A 237 4.31 -44.42 13.97
C ASP A 237 5.65 -44.43 14.73
N LYS A 238 5.78 -45.25 15.78
CA LYS A 238 7.07 -45.60 16.41
C LYS A 238 7.90 -46.59 15.62
N HIS A 239 7.33 -47.15 14.56
CA HIS A 239 8.06 -47.92 13.58
C HIS A 239 8.41 -47.06 12.36
N PRO A 240 9.61 -47.24 11.75
CA PRO A 240 9.95 -46.57 10.51
C PRO A 240 8.86 -46.78 9.46
N TYR A 241 8.53 -45.72 8.71
CA TYR A 241 7.39 -45.70 7.79
C TYR A 241 7.39 -46.88 6.81
N HIS A 242 8.56 -47.24 6.27
CA HIS A 242 8.72 -48.32 5.30
C HIS A 242 8.44 -49.73 5.85
N LYS A 243 8.26 -49.91 7.17
CA LYS A 243 7.85 -51.21 7.76
C LYS A 243 6.35 -51.49 7.60
N ARG A 244 5.56 -50.50 7.16
CA ARG A 244 4.12 -50.67 6.96
C ARG A 244 3.84 -51.70 5.86
N ALA A 245 2.81 -52.52 6.06
CA ALA A 245 2.39 -53.55 5.11
C ALA A 245 1.93 -52.96 3.76
N PHE A 246 1.51 -51.70 3.76
CA PHE A 246 1.07 -50.97 2.59
C PHE A 246 1.62 -49.54 2.62
N ASP A 247 2.10 -49.01 1.49
CA ASP A 247 2.57 -47.61 1.39
C ASP A 247 1.38 -46.65 1.42
N HIS A 248 0.93 -46.35 2.63
CA HIS A 248 -0.20 -45.46 2.90
C HIS A 248 -0.01 -44.70 4.22
N ARG A 249 -0.64 -43.52 4.32
CA ARG A 249 -0.52 -42.63 5.49
C ARG A 249 -1.23 -43.19 6.74
N ASN A 250 -2.32 -43.91 6.54
CA ASN A 250 -3.01 -44.69 7.56
C ASN A 250 -2.50 -46.13 7.55
N PHE A 251 -2.82 -46.90 8.59
CA PHE A 251 -2.42 -48.29 8.70
C PHE A 251 -3.40 -49.18 7.95
N ILE A 252 -2.90 -49.91 6.95
CA ILE A 252 -3.72 -50.79 6.09
C ILE A 252 -3.23 -52.22 6.26
N VAL A 253 -4.15 -53.13 6.56
CA VAL A 253 -3.90 -54.57 6.69
C VAL A 253 -4.66 -55.31 5.59
N PRO A 254 -3.97 -56.02 4.67
CA PRO A 254 -4.64 -56.85 3.67
C PRO A 254 -5.18 -58.12 4.32
N LEU A 255 -6.46 -58.37 4.11
CA LEU A 255 -7.19 -59.53 4.60
C LEU A 255 -7.67 -60.37 3.42
N GLU A 256 -7.52 -61.67 3.54
CA GLU A 256 -7.95 -62.65 2.56
C GLU A 256 -8.55 -63.84 3.31
N TRP A 257 -9.80 -64.21 2.99
CA TRP A 257 -10.45 -65.34 3.63
C TRP A 257 -11.42 -66.08 2.70
N ASN A 258 -11.38 -67.40 2.81
CA ASN A 258 -12.07 -68.39 2.00
C ASN A 258 -13.59 -68.41 2.26
N PRO A 259 -14.39 -69.03 1.37
CA PRO A 259 -15.83 -69.20 1.56
C PRO A 259 -16.16 -69.92 2.87
N ASN A 260 -17.15 -69.41 3.63
CA ASN A 260 -17.56 -69.90 4.95
C ASN A 260 -16.44 -69.92 6.02
N GLN A 261 -15.35 -69.19 5.79
CA GLN A 261 -14.27 -69.05 6.77
C GLN A 261 -14.64 -67.99 7.82
N HIS A 262 -14.40 -68.30 9.09
CA HIS A 262 -14.53 -67.37 10.22
C HIS A 262 -13.16 -66.83 10.61
N LEU A 263 -13.00 -65.51 10.60
CA LEU A 263 -11.77 -64.84 11.05
C LEU A 263 -12.02 -63.99 12.28
N SER A 264 -11.18 -64.15 13.28
CA SER A 264 -11.07 -63.25 14.43
C SER A 264 -9.84 -62.36 14.29
N ILE A 265 -10.05 -61.06 14.26
CA ILE A 265 -8.99 -60.04 14.17
C ILE A 265 -8.83 -59.42 15.55
N TYR A 266 -7.63 -59.53 16.11
CA TYR A 266 -7.25 -58.90 17.36
C TYR A 266 -6.31 -57.73 17.08
N LEU A 267 -6.60 -56.56 17.66
CA LEU A 267 -5.74 -55.40 17.60
C LEU A 267 -5.29 -55.06 19.01
N ARG A 268 -3.98 -54.97 19.24
CA ARG A 268 -3.42 -54.37 20.46
C ARG A 268 -2.97 -52.96 20.12
N VAL A 269 -3.49 -51.97 20.83
CA VAL A 269 -3.18 -50.56 20.63
C VAL A 269 -2.58 -49.99 21.91
N GLU A 270 -1.36 -49.48 21.80
CA GLU A 270 -0.66 -48.73 22.85
C GLU A 270 -0.23 -47.40 22.26
N THR A 271 -0.65 -46.29 22.87
CA THR A 271 -0.35 -44.95 22.34
C THR A 271 -0.32 -43.89 23.43
N THR A 272 0.57 -42.92 23.28
CA THR A 272 0.65 -41.70 24.11
C THR A 272 -0.28 -40.60 23.60
N SER A 273 -0.77 -40.72 22.37
CA SER A 273 -1.80 -39.86 21.78
C SER A 273 -3.21 -40.23 22.27
N ALA A 274 -4.24 -39.63 21.69
CA ALA A 274 -5.61 -40.01 22.02
C ALA A 274 -5.88 -41.44 21.50
N VAL A 275 -6.39 -42.33 22.35
CA VAL A 275 -6.77 -43.70 21.96
C VAL A 275 -8.03 -43.62 21.10
N GLN A 276 -7.85 -43.43 19.79
CA GLN A 276 -8.91 -43.42 18.79
C GLN A 276 -8.60 -44.46 17.70
N VAL A 277 -9.43 -45.49 17.57
CA VAL A 277 -9.18 -46.62 16.64
C VAL A 277 -10.35 -46.77 15.66
N PRO A 278 -10.46 -45.87 14.66
CA PRO A 278 -11.49 -45.94 13.65
C PRO A 278 -11.16 -47.03 12.63
N VAL A 279 -11.91 -48.14 12.67
CA VAL A 279 -11.69 -49.31 11.81
C VAL A 279 -12.72 -49.37 10.69
N THR A 280 -12.26 -49.50 9.45
CA THR A 280 -13.12 -49.61 8.26
C THR A 280 -12.60 -50.70 7.33
N LEU A 281 -13.51 -51.53 6.82
CA LEU A 281 -13.21 -52.59 5.87
C LEU A 281 -13.55 -52.13 4.47
N TRP A 282 -12.57 -52.11 3.58
CA TRP A 282 -12.72 -51.62 2.22
C TRP A 282 -12.59 -52.71 1.18
N ASP A 283 -13.35 -52.57 0.10
CA ASP A 283 -12.98 -53.20 -1.17
C ASP A 283 -11.73 -52.50 -1.76
N LYS A 284 -10.89 -53.26 -2.47
CA LYS A 284 -9.61 -52.76 -2.97
C LYS A 284 -9.80 -51.63 -3.98
N GLU A 285 -10.74 -51.75 -4.92
CA GLU A 285 -10.93 -50.74 -5.96
C GLU A 285 -11.56 -49.47 -5.39
N THR A 286 -12.54 -49.63 -4.49
CA THR A 286 -13.21 -48.50 -3.84
C THR A 286 -12.27 -47.73 -2.92
N PHE A 287 -11.37 -48.41 -2.22
CA PHE A 287 -10.35 -47.80 -1.36
C PHE A 287 -9.47 -46.82 -2.14
N PHE A 288 -8.87 -47.27 -3.26
CA PHE A 288 -7.97 -46.39 -4.03
C PHE A 288 -8.70 -45.22 -4.69
N GLY A 289 -9.93 -45.41 -5.16
CA GLY A 289 -10.74 -44.31 -5.69
C GLY A 289 -11.05 -43.25 -4.62
N PHE A 290 -11.40 -43.71 -3.42
CA PHE A 290 -11.68 -42.84 -2.29
C PHE A 290 -10.43 -42.12 -1.76
N ASP A 291 -9.32 -42.84 -1.59
CA ASP A 291 -8.04 -42.27 -1.15
C ASP A 291 -7.45 -41.28 -2.17
N THR A 292 -7.56 -41.59 -3.47
CA THR A 292 -7.12 -40.66 -4.55
C THR A 292 -7.85 -39.33 -4.45
N THR A 293 -9.17 -39.36 -4.25
CA THR A 293 -9.98 -38.14 -4.10
C THR A 293 -9.53 -37.31 -2.89
N ARG A 294 -9.29 -37.97 -1.75
CA ARG A 294 -8.81 -37.32 -0.52
C ARG A 294 -7.41 -36.73 -0.70
N THR A 295 -6.50 -37.46 -1.32
CA THR A 295 -5.13 -37.04 -1.58
C THR A 295 -5.09 -35.83 -2.53
N ILE A 296 -5.95 -35.78 -3.55
CA ILE A 296 -6.08 -34.60 -4.44
C ILE A 296 -6.53 -33.36 -3.65
N LEU A 297 -7.55 -33.48 -2.80
CA LEU A 297 -8.03 -32.36 -1.97
C LEU A 297 -6.93 -31.82 -1.04
N GLN A 298 -6.13 -32.71 -0.47
CA GLN A 298 -4.98 -32.35 0.36
C GLN A 298 -3.87 -31.69 -0.45
N GLY A 299 -3.59 -32.20 -1.66
CA GLY A 299 -2.65 -31.57 -2.59
C GLY A 299 -3.05 -30.14 -2.95
N ILE A 300 -4.34 -29.88 -3.21
CA ILE A 300 -4.87 -28.53 -3.46
C ILE A 300 -4.66 -27.63 -2.24
N PHE A 301 -4.94 -28.14 -1.03
CA PHE A 301 -4.75 -27.40 0.21
C PHE A 301 -3.29 -26.98 0.42
N PHE A 302 -2.35 -27.94 0.38
CA PHE A 302 -0.93 -27.65 0.58
C PHE A 302 -0.36 -26.75 -0.53
N GLY A 303 -0.78 -26.97 -1.78
CA GLY A 303 -0.40 -26.12 -2.91
C GLY A 303 -0.87 -24.68 -2.73
N THR A 304 -2.11 -24.48 -2.28
CA THR A 304 -2.66 -23.14 -2.00
C THR A 304 -1.87 -22.43 -0.91
N MET A 305 -1.56 -23.14 0.19
CA MET A 305 -0.76 -22.58 1.28
C MET A 305 0.65 -22.18 0.83
N LEU A 306 1.30 -23.03 0.03
CA LEU A 306 2.64 -22.76 -0.49
C LEU A 306 2.67 -21.54 -1.42
N VAL A 307 1.70 -21.42 -2.33
CA VAL A 307 1.58 -20.26 -3.24
C VAL A 307 1.38 -18.98 -2.44
N ILE A 308 0.52 -19.00 -1.42
CA ILE A 308 0.27 -17.80 -0.61
C ILE A 308 1.48 -17.44 0.27
N ALA A 309 2.18 -18.43 0.82
CA ALA A 309 3.43 -18.20 1.53
C ALA A 309 4.49 -17.57 0.62
N ALA A 310 4.70 -18.12 -0.59
CA ALA A 310 5.65 -17.59 -1.57
C ALA A 310 5.28 -16.16 -2.02
N TYR A 311 3.99 -15.91 -2.31
CA TYR A 311 3.50 -14.58 -2.67
C TYR A 311 3.76 -13.54 -1.57
N ASN A 312 3.44 -13.86 -0.31
CA ASN A 312 3.68 -12.93 0.80
C ASN A 312 5.18 -12.76 1.11
N LEU A 313 6.00 -13.77 0.85
CA LEU A 313 7.46 -13.67 0.95
C LEU A 313 8.03 -12.74 -0.13
N LEU A 314 7.50 -12.79 -1.35
CA LEU A 314 7.87 -11.84 -2.40
C LEU A 314 7.48 -10.41 -2.01
N ILE A 315 6.27 -10.21 -1.46
CA ILE A 315 5.86 -8.89 -0.96
C ILE A 315 6.78 -8.42 0.17
N PHE A 316 7.22 -9.32 1.06
CA PHE A 316 8.20 -8.98 2.08
C PHE A 316 9.50 -8.42 1.47
N PHE A 317 10.05 -9.04 0.43
CA PHE A 317 11.26 -8.53 -0.23
C PHE A 317 11.04 -7.19 -0.92
N VAL A 318 9.83 -6.93 -1.44
CA VAL A 318 9.49 -5.67 -2.10
C VAL A 318 9.25 -4.53 -1.10
N LEU A 319 8.58 -4.82 0.03
CA LEU A 319 8.17 -3.79 0.99
C LEU A 319 9.08 -3.66 2.21
N GLY A 320 9.87 -4.69 2.53
CA GLY A 320 10.73 -4.74 3.73
C GLY A 320 9.98 -4.82 5.06
N GLU A 321 8.66 -5.03 5.05
CA GLU A 321 7.82 -5.00 6.24
C GLU A 321 7.78 -6.34 7.00
N ARG A 322 8.19 -6.33 8.26
CA ARG A 322 8.27 -7.54 9.12
C ARG A 322 6.94 -8.28 9.28
N THR A 323 5.80 -7.60 9.16
CA THR A 323 4.46 -8.21 9.26
C THR A 323 4.27 -9.35 8.25
N TYR A 324 4.82 -9.22 7.05
CA TYR A 324 4.72 -10.26 6.01
C TYR A 324 5.53 -11.50 6.37
N LEU A 325 6.73 -11.33 6.92
CA LEU A 325 7.55 -12.45 7.35
C LEU A 325 6.89 -13.22 8.50
N LEU A 326 6.29 -12.51 9.46
CA LEU A 326 5.52 -13.13 10.54
C LEU A 326 4.31 -13.90 10.00
N TYR A 327 3.64 -13.35 8.99
CA TYR A 327 2.52 -14.01 8.33
C TYR A 327 2.95 -15.27 7.58
N VAL A 328 4.07 -15.23 6.84
CA VAL A 328 4.65 -16.40 6.17
C VAL A 328 4.98 -17.50 7.18
N GLY A 329 5.57 -17.15 8.33
CA GLY A 329 5.81 -18.10 9.41
C GLY A 329 4.55 -18.80 9.89
N TYR A 330 3.46 -18.05 10.08
CA TYR A 330 2.14 -18.59 10.44
C TYR A 330 1.58 -19.52 9.35
N VAL A 331 1.57 -19.06 8.09
CA VAL A 331 1.04 -19.81 6.94
C VAL A 331 1.83 -21.09 6.66
N LEU A 332 3.12 -21.16 7.02
CA LEU A 332 3.90 -22.38 6.89
C LEU A 332 3.71 -23.34 8.08
N CYS A 333 3.60 -22.84 9.31
CA CYS A 333 3.42 -23.70 10.49
C CYS A 333 2.08 -24.43 10.47
N MET A 334 0.99 -23.78 10.05
CA MET A 334 -0.35 -24.38 10.04
C MET A 334 -0.50 -25.63 9.15
N PRO A 335 -0.13 -25.62 7.85
CA PRO A 335 -0.17 -26.82 7.02
C PRO A 335 0.83 -27.87 7.48
N LEU A 336 2.00 -27.51 8.02
CA LEU A 336 2.95 -28.49 8.56
C LEU A 336 2.41 -29.20 9.80
N PHE A 337 1.68 -28.47 10.66
CA PHE A 337 0.93 -29.06 11.77
C PHE A 337 -0.12 -30.06 11.26
N LEU A 338 -0.98 -29.66 10.32
CA LEU A 338 -2.03 -30.53 9.77
C LEU A 338 -1.44 -31.73 9.00
N ALA A 339 -0.36 -31.54 8.27
CA ALA A 339 0.36 -32.61 7.58
C ALA A 339 0.94 -33.64 8.56
N SER A 340 1.44 -33.18 9.70
CA SER A 340 1.99 -34.05 10.75
C SER A 340 0.91 -34.80 11.49
N LEU A 341 -0.19 -34.14 11.85
CA LEU A 341 -1.36 -34.80 12.43
C LEU A 341 -2.00 -35.83 11.47
N GLY A 342 -1.95 -35.57 10.16
CA GLY A 342 -2.52 -36.43 9.12
C GLY A 342 -1.61 -37.55 8.61
N GLY A 343 -0.36 -37.64 9.09
CA GLY A 343 0.64 -38.62 8.67
C GLY A 343 1.32 -38.34 7.32
N TYR A 344 1.04 -37.20 6.68
CA TYR A 344 1.63 -36.82 5.40
C TYR A 344 3.11 -36.46 5.52
N SER A 345 3.48 -35.73 6.57
CA SER A 345 4.88 -35.34 6.78
C SER A 345 5.75 -36.56 7.11
N PHE A 346 5.22 -37.54 7.85
CA PHE A 346 5.93 -38.80 8.08
C PHE A 346 6.17 -39.55 6.78
N ARG A 347 5.19 -39.62 5.88
CA ARG A 347 5.36 -40.28 4.57
C ARG A 347 6.39 -39.60 3.69
N TYR A 348 6.36 -38.26 3.58
CA TYR A 348 7.09 -37.54 2.54
C TYR A 348 8.34 -36.78 3.00
N LEU A 349 8.40 -36.31 4.25
CA LEU A 349 9.45 -35.42 4.73
C LEU A 349 10.46 -36.13 5.63
N TRP A 350 10.01 -37.03 6.50
CA TRP A 350 10.87 -37.71 7.47
C TRP A 350 10.45 -39.16 7.79
N PRO A 351 10.43 -40.07 6.80
CA PRO A 351 9.91 -41.45 6.95
C PRO A 351 10.65 -42.33 7.96
N THR A 352 11.85 -41.93 8.38
CA THR A 352 12.69 -42.69 9.32
C THR A 352 12.77 -42.06 10.70
N LEU A 353 12.39 -40.79 10.87
CA LEU A 353 12.57 -40.05 12.13
C LEU A 353 11.33 -40.16 13.02
N THR A 354 11.16 -41.32 13.65
CA THR A 354 9.99 -41.63 14.50
C THR A 354 9.86 -40.72 15.72
N GLN A 355 10.98 -40.33 16.36
CA GLN A 355 10.97 -39.40 17.49
C GLN A 355 10.57 -37.98 17.09
N TRP A 356 11.08 -37.51 15.95
CA TRP A 356 10.74 -36.20 15.41
C TRP A 356 9.27 -36.12 14.99
N ASN A 357 8.68 -37.23 14.55
CA ASN A 357 7.30 -37.26 14.09
C ASN A 357 6.32 -36.70 15.13
N ASP A 358 6.37 -37.17 16.38
CA ASP A 358 5.58 -36.64 17.48
C ASP A 358 5.89 -35.18 17.80
N GLN A 359 7.19 -34.89 17.93
CA GLN A 359 7.67 -33.56 18.34
C GLN A 359 7.25 -32.51 17.32
N SER A 360 7.22 -32.87 16.04
CA SER A 360 6.82 -31.99 14.95
C SER A 360 5.40 -31.44 15.13
N ILE A 361 4.45 -32.25 15.64
CA ILE A 361 3.08 -31.81 15.91
C ILE A 361 3.07 -30.68 16.94
N ILE A 362 3.82 -30.86 18.04
CA ILE A 362 3.94 -29.87 19.12
C ILE A 362 4.68 -28.62 18.62
N VAL A 363 5.80 -28.80 17.92
CA VAL A 363 6.63 -27.70 17.41
C VAL A 363 5.85 -26.84 16.41
N PHE A 364 5.15 -27.45 15.45
CA PHE A 364 4.39 -26.68 14.45
C PHE A 364 3.14 -26.04 15.04
N LEU A 365 2.42 -26.70 15.97
CA LEU A 365 1.29 -26.07 16.67
C LEU A 365 1.76 -24.91 17.55
N SER A 366 2.87 -25.05 18.26
CA SER A 366 3.53 -23.95 18.98
C SER A 366 3.94 -22.82 18.03
N GLY A 367 4.46 -23.15 16.84
CA GLY A 367 4.76 -22.20 15.78
C GLY A 367 3.52 -21.41 15.33
N VAL A 368 2.37 -22.08 15.15
CA VAL A 368 1.09 -21.43 14.84
C VAL A 368 0.72 -20.41 15.92
N VAL A 369 0.88 -20.75 17.20
CA VAL A 369 0.62 -19.82 18.31
C VAL A 369 1.57 -18.63 18.31
N VAL A 370 2.88 -18.87 18.16
CA VAL A 370 3.93 -17.85 18.22
C VAL A 370 3.83 -16.88 17.06
N PHE A 371 3.77 -17.40 15.82
CA PHE A 371 3.64 -16.56 14.63
C PHE A 371 2.26 -15.92 14.54
N GLY A 372 1.20 -16.63 14.92
CA GLY A 372 -0.16 -16.10 14.98
C GLY A 372 -0.23 -14.89 15.92
N ALA A 373 0.22 -15.03 17.17
CA ALA A 373 0.25 -13.93 18.14
C ALA A 373 1.12 -12.75 17.66
N SER A 374 2.29 -13.04 17.10
CA SER A 374 3.19 -11.99 16.56
C SER A 374 2.54 -11.24 15.40
N PHE A 375 1.91 -11.98 14.48
CA PHE A 375 1.19 -11.44 13.34
C PHE A 375 0.01 -10.58 13.80
N THR A 376 -0.83 -11.07 14.71
CA THR A 376 -1.97 -10.30 15.27
C THR A 376 -1.50 -8.96 15.83
N ARG A 377 -0.44 -8.97 16.64
CA ARG A 377 0.12 -7.74 17.26
C ARG A 377 0.60 -6.75 16.21
N SER A 378 1.39 -7.21 15.23
CA SER A 378 1.98 -6.38 14.17
C SER A 378 0.97 -5.93 13.12
N PHE A 379 -0.04 -6.74 12.85
CA PHE A 379 -1.05 -6.45 11.82
C PHE A 379 -2.09 -5.44 12.29
N LEU A 380 -2.63 -5.65 13.50
CA LEU A 380 -3.68 -4.79 14.08
C LEU A 380 -3.12 -3.63 14.91
N ASP A 381 -1.81 -3.59 15.15
CA ASP A 381 -1.20 -2.61 16.06
C ASP A 381 -1.86 -2.64 17.46
N VAL A 382 -2.04 -3.87 17.98
CA VAL A 382 -2.82 -4.14 19.21
C VAL A 382 -2.26 -3.39 20.41
N ARG A 383 -0.97 -3.10 20.44
CA ARG A 383 -0.33 -2.32 21.49
C ARG A 383 -0.98 -0.94 21.69
N ASN A 384 -1.34 -0.28 20.60
CA ASN A 384 -1.91 1.07 20.63
C ASN A 384 -3.42 1.05 20.86
N TYR A 385 -4.12 0.05 20.31
CA TYR A 385 -5.57 -0.06 20.43
C TYR A 385 -6.02 -0.82 21.69
N ALA A 386 -5.39 -1.91 22.09
CA ALA A 386 -5.83 -2.79 23.17
C ALA A 386 -4.63 -3.34 23.99
N PRO A 387 -3.97 -2.50 24.82
CA PRO A 387 -2.72 -2.87 25.50
C PRO A 387 -2.85 -4.05 26.48
N MET A 388 -4.04 -4.28 27.07
CA MET A 388 -4.28 -5.45 27.92
C MET A 388 -4.24 -6.76 27.11
N ILE A 389 -4.82 -6.74 25.90
CA ILE A 389 -4.82 -7.90 25.01
C ILE A 389 -3.42 -8.11 24.43
N ASP A 390 -2.68 -7.04 24.13
CA ASP A 390 -1.28 -7.13 23.71
C ASP A 390 -0.42 -7.88 24.74
N ARG A 391 -0.58 -7.58 26.03
CA ARG A 391 0.10 -8.31 27.12
C ARG A 391 -0.28 -9.79 27.15
N ALA A 392 -1.56 -10.11 26.98
CA ALA A 392 -2.01 -11.50 26.90
C ALA A 392 -1.37 -12.23 25.70
N LEU A 393 -1.31 -11.59 24.52
CA LEU A 393 -0.65 -12.14 23.34
C LEU A 393 0.86 -12.35 23.56
N ILE A 394 1.53 -11.46 24.31
CA ILE A 394 2.93 -11.66 24.71
C ILE A 394 3.07 -12.91 25.61
N ILE A 395 2.15 -13.11 26.57
CA ILE A 395 2.15 -14.30 27.43
C ILE A 395 1.99 -15.56 26.59
N PHE A 396 1.01 -15.58 25.67
CA PHE A 396 0.83 -16.70 24.75
C PHE A 396 2.05 -16.94 23.86
N TRP A 397 2.72 -15.88 23.43
CA TRP A 397 3.96 -15.96 22.65
C TRP A 397 5.09 -16.65 23.43
N TYR A 398 5.38 -16.20 24.66
CA TYR A 398 6.40 -16.84 25.51
C TYR A 398 6.02 -18.28 25.86
N GLY A 399 4.75 -18.52 26.19
CA GLY A 399 4.26 -19.87 26.48
C GLY A 399 4.35 -20.79 25.27
N GLY A 400 4.05 -20.30 24.06
CA GLY A 400 4.20 -21.06 22.82
C GLY A 400 5.66 -21.44 22.55
N ILE A 401 6.61 -20.52 22.74
CA ILE A 401 8.04 -20.83 22.63
C ILE A 401 8.47 -21.85 23.68
N ALA A 402 8.07 -21.67 24.94
CA ALA A 402 8.40 -22.57 26.03
C ALA A 402 7.86 -23.99 25.77
N LEU A 403 6.62 -24.12 25.31
CA LEU A 403 6.00 -25.40 24.96
C LEU A 403 6.63 -26.04 23.71
N GLY A 404 7.03 -25.24 22.73
CA GLY A 404 7.77 -25.72 21.57
C GLY A 404 9.15 -26.27 21.93
N ILE A 405 9.88 -25.60 22.83
CA ILE A 405 11.18 -26.08 23.34
C ILE A 405 10.99 -27.29 24.25
N SER A 406 9.94 -27.31 25.07
CA SER A 406 9.68 -28.44 25.98
C SER A 406 9.33 -29.74 25.24
N ALA A 407 8.99 -29.69 23.94
CA ALA A 407 8.78 -30.86 23.10
C ALA A 407 9.97 -31.83 23.08
N PHE A 408 11.19 -31.32 23.32
CA PHE A 408 12.42 -32.11 23.34
C PHE A 408 12.75 -32.72 24.71
N PHE A 409 12.05 -32.32 25.77
CA PHE A 409 12.38 -32.69 27.15
C PHE A 409 11.21 -33.34 27.90
N ILE A 410 9.97 -33.02 27.52
CA ILE A 410 8.75 -33.49 28.18
C ILE A 410 8.08 -34.56 27.30
N PRO A 411 7.57 -35.67 27.87
CA PRO A 411 6.80 -36.65 27.12
C PRO A 411 5.62 -36.03 26.35
N TYR A 412 5.35 -36.57 25.17
CA TYR A 412 4.35 -36.06 24.22
C TYR A 412 2.99 -35.80 24.88
N HIS A 413 2.47 -36.78 25.61
CA HIS A 413 1.14 -36.75 26.24
C HIS A 413 0.89 -35.52 27.13
N TYR A 414 1.82 -35.22 28.05
CA TYR A 414 1.68 -34.07 28.95
C TYR A 414 1.77 -32.76 28.19
N ASN A 415 2.68 -32.68 27.22
CA ASN A 415 2.92 -31.46 26.47
C ASN A 415 1.75 -31.12 25.54
N ILE A 416 1.24 -32.09 24.76
CA ILE A 416 0.14 -31.86 23.81
C ILE A 416 -1.14 -31.45 24.53
N THR A 417 -1.45 -32.03 25.69
CA THR A 417 -2.65 -31.70 26.48
C THR A 417 -2.62 -30.25 26.96
N VAL A 418 -1.48 -29.78 27.46
CA VAL A 418 -1.28 -28.37 27.86
C VAL A 418 -1.34 -27.46 26.63
N LEU A 419 -0.66 -27.84 25.54
CA LEU A 419 -0.58 -27.03 24.33
C LEU A 419 -1.95 -26.84 23.66
N ILE A 420 -2.83 -27.83 23.64
CA ILE A 420 -4.18 -27.69 23.09
C ILE A 420 -4.97 -26.61 23.84
N VAL A 421 -4.94 -26.62 25.18
CA VAL A 421 -5.60 -25.61 26.00
C VAL A 421 -4.96 -24.23 25.77
N TRP A 422 -3.63 -24.18 25.69
CA TRP A 422 -2.87 -22.96 25.44
C TRP A 422 -3.19 -22.34 24.07
N ALA A 423 -3.23 -23.15 23.01
CA ALA A 423 -3.56 -22.74 21.66
C ALA A 423 -5.02 -22.26 21.56
N ALA A 424 -5.96 -22.93 22.24
CA ALA A 424 -7.35 -22.47 22.32
C ALA A 424 -7.46 -21.08 22.97
N GLY A 425 -6.73 -20.83 24.07
CA GLY A 425 -6.64 -19.52 24.69
C GLY A 425 -6.05 -18.45 23.75
N ALA A 426 -4.99 -18.78 23.03
CA ALA A 426 -4.35 -17.88 22.07
C ALA A 426 -5.31 -17.49 20.91
N CYS A 427 -6.07 -18.46 20.40
CA CYS A 427 -7.11 -18.24 19.39
C CYS A 427 -8.21 -17.28 19.87
N ILE A 428 -8.66 -17.43 21.12
CA ILE A 428 -9.65 -16.52 21.73
C ILE A 428 -9.06 -15.11 21.84
N ALA A 429 -7.81 -14.97 22.29
CA ALA A 429 -7.13 -13.67 22.37
C ALA A 429 -6.95 -13.02 20.98
N ALA A 430 -6.64 -13.80 19.95
CA ALA A 430 -6.51 -13.33 18.57
C ALA A 430 -7.84 -12.81 18.03
N LEU A 431 -8.95 -13.54 18.23
CA LEU A 431 -10.28 -13.08 17.83
C LEU A 431 -10.72 -11.83 18.62
N ALA A 432 -10.49 -11.81 19.93
CA ALA A 432 -10.78 -10.66 20.78
C ALA A 432 -10.02 -9.41 20.32
N SER A 433 -8.77 -9.56 19.88
CA SER A 433 -7.97 -8.48 19.32
C SER A 433 -8.64 -7.87 18.09
N GLY A 434 -9.10 -8.71 17.15
CA GLY A 434 -9.83 -8.27 15.95
C GLY A 434 -11.09 -7.50 16.29
N CYS A 435 -11.93 -8.06 17.16
CA CYS A 435 -13.18 -7.44 17.60
C CYS A 435 -12.92 -6.08 18.28
N VAL A 436 -12.01 -6.01 19.26
CA VAL A 436 -11.75 -4.77 20.00
C VAL A 436 -11.15 -3.69 19.10
N CYS A 437 -10.20 -4.03 18.23
CA CYS A 437 -9.61 -3.05 17.32
C CYS A 437 -10.63 -2.55 16.29
N TRP A 438 -11.54 -3.42 15.84
CA TRP A 438 -12.67 -3.00 15.00
C TRP A 438 -13.59 -2.03 15.75
N PHE A 439 -13.95 -2.31 17.01
CA PHE A 439 -14.77 -1.38 17.80
C PHE A 439 -14.12 -0.03 18.05
N LYS A 440 -12.79 0.04 18.04
CA LYS A 440 -12.04 1.30 18.16
C LYS A 440 -11.86 2.04 16.84
N GLY A 441 -12.54 1.61 15.77
CA GLY A 441 -12.59 2.31 14.49
C GLY A 441 -11.47 1.94 13.51
N GLN A 442 -10.69 0.88 13.77
CA GLN A 442 -9.67 0.43 12.82
C GLN A 442 -10.32 -0.32 11.65
N ASN A 443 -10.31 0.29 10.47
CA ASN A 443 -10.98 -0.26 9.28
C ASN A 443 -10.41 -1.59 8.79
N THR A 444 -9.12 -1.87 9.00
CA THR A 444 -8.47 -3.13 8.60
C THR A 444 -8.86 -4.30 9.51
N ALA A 445 -9.27 -4.04 10.75
CA ALA A 445 -9.62 -5.07 11.73
C ALA A 445 -10.86 -5.88 11.36
N LYS A 446 -11.78 -5.31 10.56
CA LYS A 446 -12.99 -6.02 10.09
C LYS A 446 -12.65 -7.25 9.24
N TYR A 447 -11.70 -7.11 8.30
CA TYR A 447 -11.30 -8.20 7.41
C TYR A 447 -10.56 -9.29 8.18
N TYR A 448 -9.69 -8.89 9.10
CA TYR A 448 -9.02 -9.79 10.02
C TYR A 448 -10.02 -10.60 10.85
N THR A 449 -11.03 -9.95 11.44
CA THR A 449 -12.02 -10.63 12.30
C THR A 449 -12.83 -11.66 11.52
N ILE A 450 -13.22 -11.34 10.28
CA ILE A 450 -13.92 -12.28 9.39
C ILE A 450 -13.03 -13.48 9.06
N ALA A 451 -11.75 -13.24 8.73
CA ALA A 451 -10.80 -14.30 8.44
C ALA A 451 -10.61 -15.26 9.63
N TRP A 452 -10.36 -14.73 10.82
CA TRP A 452 -10.19 -15.54 12.03
C TRP A 452 -11.45 -16.33 12.41
N THR A 453 -12.63 -15.77 12.18
CA THR A 453 -13.90 -16.47 12.41
C THR A 453 -14.02 -17.70 11.50
N SER A 454 -13.60 -17.60 10.24
CA SER A 454 -13.58 -18.73 9.31
C SER A 454 -12.69 -19.87 9.81
N MET A 455 -11.45 -19.55 10.22
CA MET A 455 -10.55 -20.56 10.77
C MET A 455 -11.13 -21.20 12.03
N LEU A 456 -11.61 -20.39 12.97
CA LEU A 456 -12.11 -20.90 14.25
C LEU A 456 -13.36 -21.77 14.08
N SER A 457 -14.21 -21.46 13.11
CA SER A 457 -15.33 -22.33 12.74
C SER A 457 -14.84 -23.70 12.25
N GLY A 458 -13.82 -23.72 11.39
CA GLY A 458 -13.19 -24.96 10.93
C GLY A 458 -12.49 -25.76 12.04
N GLY A 459 -11.83 -25.08 12.99
CA GLY A 459 -11.23 -25.70 14.16
C GLY A 459 -12.27 -26.27 15.14
N LEU A 460 -13.37 -25.55 15.36
CA LEU A 460 -14.49 -26.02 16.18
C LEU A 460 -15.16 -27.25 15.57
N ILE A 461 -15.38 -27.27 14.25
CA ILE A 461 -15.91 -28.44 13.54
C ILE A 461 -15.01 -29.66 13.76
N LEU A 462 -13.69 -29.49 13.64
CA LEU A 462 -12.72 -30.57 13.89
C LEU A 462 -12.78 -31.04 15.35
N ALA A 463 -12.79 -30.12 16.31
CA ALA A 463 -12.86 -30.45 17.73
C ALA A 463 -14.14 -31.24 18.06
N LEU A 464 -15.30 -30.80 17.57
CA LEU A 464 -16.58 -31.48 17.78
C LEU A 464 -16.63 -32.84 17.05
N ASN A 465 -16.00 -32.96 15.88
CA ASN A 465 -15.87 -34.24 15.19
C ASN A 465 -14.97 -35.21 15.97
N LYS A 466 -13.83 -34.74 16.48
CA LYS A 466 -12.90 -35.56 17.28
C LYS A 466 -13.45 -35.92 18.66
N ALA A 467 -14.33 -35.09 19.22
CA ALA A 467 -15.12 -35.40 20.41
C ALA A 467 -16.29 -36.37 20.17
N GLY A 468 -16.51 -36.82 18.93
CA GLY A 468 -17.60 -37.75 18.59
C GLY A 468 -19.00 -37.12 18.49
N LEU A 469 -19.12 -35.80 18.69
CA LEU A 469 -20.40 -35.07 18.64
C LEU A 469 -20.90 -34.81 17.22
N LEU A 470 -20.00 -34.71 16.24
CA LEU A 470 -20.34 -34.55 14.82
C LEU A 470 -20.00 -35.79 14.01
N PRO A 471 -20.88 -36.23 13.09
CA PRO A 471 -20.60 -37.35 12.21
C PRO A 471 -19.39 -37.07 11.32
N THR A 472 -18.59 -38.10 11.03
CA THR A 472 -17.47 -38.05 10.09
C THR A 472 -18.00 -38.03 8.66
N ASN A 473 -17.82 -36.91 7.95
CA ASN A 473 -18.11 -36.77 6.54
C ASN A 473 -17.08 -35.82 5.90
N LEU A 474 -17.11 -35.66 4.57
CA LEU A 474 -16.17 -34.78 3.86
C LEU A 474 -16.17 -33.33 4.39
N PHE A 475 -17.30 -32.81 4.87
CA PHE A 475 -17.36 -31.44 5.38
C PHE A 475 -16.72 -31.33 6.78
N THR A 476 -17.02 -32.27 7.67
CA THR A 476 -16.49 -32.27 9.05
C THR A 476 -15.02 -32.68 9.12
N GLU A 477 -14.58 -33.56 8.21
CA GLU A 477 -13.18 -33.98 8.07
C GLU A 477 -12.28 -32.86 7.52
N TYR A 478 -12.77 -32.11 6.52
CA TYR A 478 -12.00 -31.04 5.85
C TYR A 478 -12.34 -29.64 6.35
N GLY A 479 -13.16 -29.50 7.39
CA GLY A 479 -13.61 -28.19 7.92
C GLY A 479 -12.46 -27.25 8.27
N THR A 480 -11.40 -27.75 8.91
CA THR A 480 -10.21 -26.94 9.23
C THR A 480 -9.40 -26.53 7.99
N HIS A 481 -9.34 -27.38 6.96
CA HIS A 481 -8.64 -27.08 5.70
C HIS A 481 -9.36 -25.96 4.94
N ILE A 482 -10.68 -26.03 4.86
CA ILE A 482 -11.53 -24.99 4.25
C ILE A 482 -11.42 -23.69 5.05
N GLY A 483 -11.57 -23.77 6.37
CA GLY A 483 -11.53 -22.61 7.27
C GLY A 483 -10.22 -21.83 7.20
N SER A 484 -9.09 -22.54 7.25
CA SER A 484 -7.74 -21.95 7.16
C SER A 484 -7.41 -21.45 5.74
N SER A 485 -7.83 -22.14 4.68
CA SER A 485 -7.64 -21.65 3.31
C SER A 485 -8.38 -20.33 3.08
N LEU A 486 -9.63 -20.25 3.54
CA LEU A 486 -10.42 -19.02 3.43
C LEU A 486 -9.82 -17.90 4.29
N GLU A 487 -9.37 -18.21 5.50
CA GLU A 487 -8.66 -17.27 6.35
C GLU A 487 -7.43 -16.69 5.63
N VAL A 488 -6.57 -17.53 5.08
CA VAL A 488 -5.31 -17.11 4.47
C VAL A 488 -5.54 -16.25 3.21
N VAL A 489 -6.55 -16.58 2.40
CA VAL A 489 -6.98 -15.73 1.28
C VAL A 489 -7.50 -14.37 1.78
N LEU A 490 -8.36 -14.37 2.80
CA LEU A 490 -8.93 -13.14 3.35
C LEU A 490 -7.89 -12.26 4.04
N LEU A 491 -6.93 -12.85 4.75
CA LEU A 491 -5.82 -12.12 5.36
C LEU A 491 -4.88 -11.54 4.30
N SER A 492 -4.58 -12.27 3.23
CA SER A 492 -3.79 -11.73 2.10
C SER A 492 -4.49 -10.53 1.45
N PHE A 493 -5.82 -10.58 1.31
CA PHE A 493 -6.61 -9.43 0.87
C PHE A 493 -6.57 -8.27 1.87
N ALA A 494 -6.73 -8.55 3.18
CA ALA A 494 -6.67 -7.53 4.23
C ALA A 494 -5.30 -6.82 4.27
N LEU A 495 -4.23 -7.56 4.01
CA LEU A 495 -2.86 -7.07 3.92
C LEU A 495 -2.68 -6.13 2.71
N ALA A 496 -3.21 -6.51 1.54
CA ALA A 496 -3.25 -5.66 0.36
C ALA A 496 -4.02 -4.36 0.60
N GLU A 497 -5.17 -4.41 1.27
CA GLU A 497 -5.95 -3.22 1.60
C GLU A 497 -5.22 -2.30 2.58
N ARG A 498 -4.53 -2.87 3.58
CA ARG A 498 -3.66 -2.10 4.49
C ARG A 498 -2.59 -1.34 3.72
N ILE A 499 -1.90 -1.98 2.76
CA ILE A 499 -0.90 -1.31 1.91
C ILE A 499 -1.54 -0.17 1.12
N ASN A 500 -2.68 -0.42 0.49
CA ASN A 500 -3.36 0.56 -0.35
C ASN A 500 -3.78 1.79 0.45
N ALA A 501 -4.28 1.58 1.67
CA ALA A 501 -4.62 2.66 2.59
C ALA A 501 -3.37 3.47 2.99
N GLU A 502 -2.27 2.80 3.35
CA GLU A 502 -1.03 3.48 3.73
C GLU A 502 -0.39 4.27 2.57
N ARG A 503 -0.36 3.69 1.36
CA ARG A 503 0.11 4.36 0.15
C ARG A 503 -0.72 5.60 -0.17
N ARG A 504 -2.05 5.52 -0.02
CA ARG A 504 -2.95 6.66 -0.24
C ARG A 504 -2.64 7.81 0.71
N MET A 505 -2.45 7.53 2.00
CA MET A 505 -2.09 8.56 2.99
C MET A 505 -0.73 9.20 2.69
N ARG A 506 0.28 8.41 2.32
CA ARG A 506 1.60 8.94 1.94
C ARG A 506 1.53 9.82 0.70
N TYR A 507 0.76 9.41 -0.31
CA TYR A 507 0.57 10.17 -1.54
C TYR A 507 -0.14 11.51 -1.28
N GLU A 508 -1.19 11.52 -0.46
CA GLU A 508 -1.90 12.74 -0.07
C GLU A 508 -0.99 13.71 0.71
N ALA A 509 -0.16 13.21 1.63
CA ALA A 509 0.81 14.01 2.36
C ALA A 509 1.89 14.61 1.44
N GLN A 510 2.41 13.83 0.49
CA GLN A 510 3.36 14.32 -0.51
C GLN A 510 2.75 15.39 -1.42
N ALA A 511 1.51 15.21 -1.87
CA ALA A 511 0.80 16.18 -2.68
C ALA A 511 0.59 17.51 -1.93
N GLN A 512 0.24 17.45 -0.64
CA GLN A 512 0.12 18.64 0.20
C GLN A 512 1.47 19.36 0.40
N ALA A 513 2.54 18.62 0.65
CA ALA A 513 3.89 19.18 0.80
C ALA A 513 4.37 19.86 -0.50
N LEU A 514 4.12 19.24 -1.66
CA LEU A 514 4.44 19.81 -2.96
C LEU A 514 3.65 21.11 -3.22
N ALA A 515 2.34 21.11 -2.97
CA ALA A 515 1.50 22.29 -3.15
C ALA A 515 1.91 23.45 -2.22
N ALA A 516 2.33 23.15 -0.98
CA ALA A 516 2.85 24.17 -0.06
C ALA A 516 4.17 24.77 -0.57
N THR A 517 5.06 23.95 -1.11
CA THR A 517 6.33 24.40 -1.69
C THR A 517 6.11 25.28 -2.92
N GLN A 518 5.18 24.90 -3.81
CA GLN A 518 4.83 25.69 -4.99
C GLN A 518 4.29 27.08 -4.61
N ARG A 519 3.36 27.16 -3.64
CA ARG A 519 2.86 28.46 -3.16
C ARG A 519 3.96 29.34 -2.58
N ALA A 520 4.89 28.75 -1.81
CA ALA A 520 6.02 29.49 -1.26
C ALA A 520 6.96 30.02 -2.37
N ASN A 521 7.18 29.23 -3.43
CA ASN A 521 7.96 29.67 -4.59
C ASN A 521 7.25 30.79 -5.36
N GLU A 522 5.95 30.68 -5.64
CA GLU A 522 5.17 31.74 -6.31
C GLU A 522 5.19 33.04 -5.50
N GLU A 523 5.06 32.95 -4.18
CA GLU A 523 5.17 34.11 -3.29
C GLU A 523 6.57 34.71 -3.30
N LEU A 524 7.60 33.87 -3.28
CA LEU A 524 9.00 34.30 -3.35
C LEU A 524 9.29 34.98 -4.70
N GLU A 525 8.85 34.41 -5.82
CA GLU A 525 8.98 34.99 -7.15
C GLU A 525 8.28 36.36 -7.22
N GLY A 526 7.07 36.47 -6.66
CA GLY A 526 6.36 37.75 -6.55
C GLY A 526 7.13 38.81 -5.74
N ARG A 527 7.72 38.41 -4.59
CA ARG A 527 8.57 39.29 -3.78
C ARG A 527 9.85 39.70 -4.52
N VAL A 528 10.51 38.76 -5.19
CA VAL A 528 11.73 39.01 -5.97
C VAL A 528 11.44 39.98 -7.11
N LEU A 529 10.35 39.78 -7.86
CA LEU A 529 9.95 40.68 -8.94
C LEU A 529 9.69 42.10 -8.42
N THR A 530 8.97 42.21 -7.29
CA THR A 530 8.66 43.50 -6.66
C THR A 530 9.94 44.22 -6.22
N ARG A 531 10.85 43.51 -5.54
CA ARG A 531 12.16 44.04 -5.10
C ARG A 531 13.05 44.44 -6.26
N THR A 532 13.05 43.67 -7.34
CA THR A 532 13.85 43.98 -8.53
C THR A 532 13.36 45.30 -9.15
N LYS A 533 12.04 45.49 -9.28
CA LYS A 533 11.46 46.73 -9.79
C LYS A 533 11.72 47.95 -8.90
N GLU A 534 11.64 47.78 -7.58
CA GLU A 534 12.02 48.82 -6.61
C GLU A 534 13.49 49.23 -6.76
N LEU A 535 14.40 48.24 -6.86
CA LEU A 535 15.82 48.47 -7.03
C LEU A 535 16.13 49.19 -8.35
N GLU A 536 15.50 48.81 -9.46
CA GLU A 536 15.65 49.49 -10.75
C GLU A 536 15.23 50.96 -10.67
N THR A 537 14.09 51.23 -10.03
CA THR A 537 13.57 52.60 -9.86
C THR A 537 14.53 53.46 -9.02
N LEU A 538 14.99 52.94 -7.88
CA LEU A 538 15.96 53.62 -7.01
C LEU A 538 17.29 53.86 -7.72
N THR A 539 17.76 52.87 -8.49
CA THR A 539 19.01 52.99 -9.27
C THR A 539 18.89 54.10 -10.31
N GLN A 540 17.75 54.22 -10.99
CA GLN A 540 17.52 55.30 -11.95
C GLN A 540 17.50 56.68 -11.26
N GLN A 541 16.79 56.82 -10.13
CA GLN A 541 16.76 58.06 -9.37
C GLN A 541 18.16 58.48 -8.87
N LEU A 542 18.97 57.53 -8.41
CA LEU A 542 20.35 57.80 -8.00
C LEU A 542 21.21 58.27 -9.18
N ARG A 543 21.02 57.72 -10.38
CA ARG A 543 21.72 58.19 -11.59
C ARG A 543 21.34 59.62 -11.94
N ASP A 544 20.05 59.94 -11.91
CA ASP A 544 19.56 61.28 -12.26
C ASP A 544 20.08 62.35 -11.29
N LEU A 545 20.08 62.06 -9.98
CA LEU A 545 20.65 62.93 -8.95
C LEU A 545 22.18 63.06 -9.04
N SER A 546 22.88 62.03 -9.51
CA SER A 546 24.34 62.04 -9.61
C SER A 546 24.85 62.77 -10.86
N ASN A 547 24.05 62.88 -11.93
CA ASN A 547 24.47 63.42 -13.22
C ASN A 547 24.04 64.88 -13.48
N THR A 548 23.30 65.49 -12.56
CA THR A 548 22.78 66.87 -12.68
C THR A 548 23.47 67.81 -11.70
N ASP A 549 23.60 69.08 -12.07
CA ASP A 549 24.02 70.17 -11.19
C ASP A 549 22.80 70.68 -10.41
N GLN A 550 22.90 70.70 -9.08
CA GLN A 550 21.76 70.97 -8.19
C GLN A 550 21.22 72.40 -8.31
N LEU A 551 22.05 73.36 -8.72
CA LEU A 551 21.63 74.75 -8.84
C LEU A 551 20.93 75.02 -10.18
N THR A 552 21.54 74.56 -11.27
CA THR A 552 21.15 74.95 -12.64
C THR A 552 20.24 73.95 -13.34
N GLY A 553 20.16 72.71 -12.85
CA GLY A 553 19.39 71.63 -13.48
C GLY A 553 19.95 71.17 -14.84
N LEU A 554 21.08 71.74 -15.28
CA LEU A 554 21.91 71.19 -16.35
C LEU A 554 22.70 69.99 -15.83
N HIS A 555 23.37 69.30 -16.71
CA HIS A 555 24.27 68.24 -16.28
C HIS A 555 25.49 68.81 -15.54
N ASN A 556 26.08 68.00 -14.66
CA ASN A 556 27.29 68.42 -13.95
C ASN A 556 28.55 68.09 -14.75
N ARG A 557 29.68 68.68 -14.33
CA ARG A 557 31.00 68.46 -14.94
C ARG A 557 31.38 66.99 -15.06
N ARG A 558 31.08 66.15 -14.06
CA ARG A 558 31.42 64.71 -14.12
C ARG A 558 30.73 64.03 -15.30
N HIS A 559 29.44 64.34 -15.50
CA HIS A 559 28.70 63.78 -16.62
C HIS A 559 29.15 64.36 -17.97
N LEU A 560 29.49 65.66 -18.01
CA LEU A 560 30.11 66.28 -19.18
C LEU A 560 31.41 65.56 -19.59
N ASP A 561 32.33 65.34 -18.66
CA ASP A 561 33.63 64.72 -18.94
C ASP A 561 33.45 63.31 -19.54
N SER A 562 32.52 62.52 -19.00
CA SER A 562 32.19 61.20 -19.56
C SER A 562 31.55 61.28 -20.95
N SER A 563 30.56 62.15 -21.14
CA SER A 563 29.84 62.27 -22.42
C SER A 563 30.74 62.82 -23.52
N LEU A 564 31.64 63.75 -23.18
CA LEU A 564 32.60 64.32 -24.10
C LEU A 564 33.60 63.28 -24.60
N LEU A 565 34.05 62.37 -23.72
CA LEU A 565 34.93 61.27 -24.10
C LEU A 565 34.21 60.26 -25.02
N GLU A 566 32.95 59.93 -24.72
CA GLU A 566 32.13 59.03 -25.55
C GLU A 566 31.92 59.60 -26.97
N GLU A 567 31.56 60.88 -27.06
CA GLU A 567 31.33 61.55 -28.34
C GLU A 567 32.63 61.81 -29.10
N TRP A 568 33.76 61.98 -28.41
CA TRP A 568 35.09 62.03 -29.02
C TRP A 568 35.43 60.71 -29.74
N GLU A 569 35.28 59.57 -29.06
CA GLU A 569 35.54 58.26 -29.65
C GLU A 569 34.53 57.94 -30.77
N ARG A 570 33.27 58.36 -30.63
CA ARG A 570 32.25 58.25 -31.69
C ARG A 570 32.65 59.08 -32.92
N GLY A 571 33.01 60.34 -32.74
CA GLY A 571 33.45 61.25 -33.80
C GLY A 571 34.69 60.69 -34.53
N LYS A 572 35.65 60.13 -33.79
CA LYS A 572 36.84 59.47 -34.33
C LYS A 572 36.50 58.25 -35.17
N ARG A 573 35.58 57.40 -34.70
CA ARG A 573 35.17 56.18 -35.40
C ARG A 573 34.40 56.48 -36.69
N TYR A 574 33.47 57.43 -36.65
CA TYR A 574 32.58 57.72 -37.78
C TYR A 574 33.04 58.88 -38.66
N GLN A 575 34.20 59.49 -38.34
CA GLN A 575 34.75 60.65 -39.03
C GLN A 575 33.71 61.79 -39.12
N ARG A 576 33.10 62.10 -37.97
CA ARG A 576 32.11 63.17 -37.83
C ARG A 576 32.67 64.31 -36.99
N ALA A 577 32.27 65.53 -37.33
CA ALA A 577 32.66 66.72 -36.59
C ALA A 577 32.09 66.68 -35.17
N LEU A 578 32.88 67.14 -34.20
CA LEU A 578 32.48 67.36 -32.83
C LEU A 578 32.85 68.80 -32.47
N SER A 579 31.85 69.55 -31.99
CA SER A 579 32.05 70.93 -31.56
C SER A 579 31.80 71.09 -30.07
N VAL A 580 32.58 71.98 -29.45
CA VAL A 580 32.41 72.39 -28.06
C VAL A 580 32.27 73.91 -28.00
N ILE A 581 31.35 74.36 -27.15
CA ILE A 581 31.15 75.76 -26.80
C ILE A 581 31.43 75.91 -25.31
N LEU A 582 32.45 76.68 -24.95
CA LEU A 582 32.68 77.13 -23.58
C LEU A 582 32.07 78.51 -23.41
N ILE A 583 31.27 78.70 -22.37
CA ILE A 583 30.50 79.90 -22.10
C ILE A 583 30.84 80.39 -20.70
N ASP A 584 31.05 81.69 -20.55
CA ASP A 584 31.28 82.35 -19.26
C ASP A 584 30.38 83.59 -19.14
N ILE A 585 29.78 83.78 -17.96
CA ILE A 585 28.97 84.95 -17.68
C ILE A 585 29.88 86.16 -17.44
N ASP A 586 29.73 87.17 -18.28
CA ASP A 586 30.54 88.38 -18.21
C ASP A 586 30.32 89.12 -16.89
N HIS A 587 31.41 89.50 -16.24
CA HIS A 587 31.39 90.26 -14.99
C HIS A 587 30.57 89.61 -13.86
N PHE A 588 30.42 88.28 -13.85
CA PHE A 588 29.62 87.57 -12.84
C PHE A 588 30.04 87.85 -11.40
N LYS A 589 31.34 87.97 -11.14
CA LYS A 589 31.86 88.40 -9.83
C LYS A 589 31.30 89.77 -9.40
N SER A 590 31.19 90.72 -10.34
CA SER A 590 30.61 92.03 -10.06
C SER A 590 29.12 91.94 -9.71
N VAL A 591 28.38 91.02 -10.35
CA VAL A 591 26.97 90.75 -10.02
C VAL A 591 26.85 90.24 -8.58
N ASN A 592 27.68 89.27 -8.20
CA ASN A 592 27.73 88.75 -6.83
C ASN A 592 28.13 89.81 -5.81
N ASP A 593 29.17 90.59 -6.10
CA ASP A 593 29.69 91.61 -5.18
C ASP A 593 28.69 92.76 -4.99
N THR A 594 27.87 93.07 -6.01
CA THR A 594 26.89 94.18 -5.98
C THR A 594 25.53 93.76 -5.45
N HIS A 595 25.03 92.59 -5.84
CA HIS A 595 23.65 92.16 -5.57
C HIS A 595 23.55 90.96 -4.62
N GLY A 596 24.69 90.40 -4.21
CA GLY A 596 24.79 89.23 -3.34
C GLY A 596 24.67 87.91 -4.10
N HIS A 597 25.23 86.86 -3.52
CA HIS A 597 25.20 85.50 -4.09
C HIS A 597 23.80 84.98 -4.48
N PRO A 598 22.70 85.24 -3.75
CA PRO A 598 21.37 84.78 -4.16
C PRO A 598 20.92 85.32 -5.52
N VAL A 599 21.29 86.56 -5.88
CA VAL A 599 21.00 87.13 -7.20
C VAL A 599 21.91 86.53 -8.27
N GLY A 600 23.16 86.22 -7.93
CA GLY A 600 24.04 85.46 -8.81
C GLY A 600 23.51 84.06 -9.11
N ASP A 601 22.92 83.39 -8.12
CA ASP A 601 22.27 82.09 -8.28
C ASP A 601 21.05 82.17 -9.22
N ASP A 602 20.19 83.19 -9.06
CA ASP A 602 19.09 83.48 -10.00
C ASP A 602 19.64 83.68 -11.43
N CYS A 603 20.74 84.40 -11.57
CA CYS A 603 21.40 84.61 -12.86
C CYS A 603 21.90 83.30 -13.48
N LEU A 604 22.53 82.42 -12.69
CA LEU A 604 23.01 81.13 -13.17
C LEU A 604 21.85 80.22 -13.60
N GLN A 605 20.75 80.22 -12.86
CA GLN A 605 19.55 79.44 -13.18
C GLN A 605 18.90 79.88 -14.49
N GLU A 606 18.72 81.18 -14.67
CA GLU A 606 18.08 81.72 -15.87
C GLU A 606 19.00 81.58 -17.10
N VAL A 607 20.31 81.82 -16.96
CA VAL A 607 21.28 81.56 -18.03
C VAL A 607 21.29 80.08 -18.42
N ALA A 608 21.27 79.17 -17.45
CA ALA A 608 21.18 77.74 -17.71
C ALA A 608 19.89 77.34 -18.43
N SER A 609 18.75 77.92 -18.05
CA SER A 609 17.46 77.74 -18.73
C SER A 609 17.50 78.20 -20.20
N ARG A 610 18.13 79.35 -20.45
CA ARG A 610 18.31 79.90 -21.81
C ARG A 610 19.30 79.10 -22.65
N ILE A 611 20.36 78.58 -22.04
CA ILE A 611 21.26 77.62 -22.69
C ILE A 611 20.48 76.37 -23.09
N LYS A 612 19.68 75.80 -22.17
CA LYS A 612 18.89 74.59 -22.43
C LYS A 612 17.88 74.75 -23.56
N THR A 613 17.22 75.90 -23.65
CA THR A 613 16.28 76.23 -24.75
C THR A 613 16.99 76.64 -26.05
N GLY A 614 18.21 77.17 -25.93
CA GLY A 614 19.06 77.51 -27.06
C GLY A 614 19.66 76.30 -27.76
N VAL A 615 19.69 75.14 -27.11
CA VAL A 615 20.08 73.85 -27.66
C VAL A 615 18.86 73.13 -28.25
N ARG A 616 18.98 72.49 -29.43
CA ARG A 616 17.81 72.02 -30.20
C ARG A 616 17.71 70.52 -30.36
N TRP A 617 18.83 69.81 -30.49
CA TRP A 617 18.79 68.37 -30.77
C TRP A 617 18.89 67.56 -29.48
N PRO A 618 18.23 66.38 -29.39
CA PRO A 618 18.36 65.51 -28.23
C PRO A 618 19.78 65.02 -27.95
N THR A 619 20.65 65.04 -28.95
CA THR A 619 22.08 64.68 -28.87
C THR A 619 22.97 65.84 -28.43
N ASP A 620 22.48 67.07 -28.55
CA ASP A 620 23.19 68.23 -28.04
C ASP A 620 23.05 68.25 -26.51
N PHE A 621 24.14 68.56 -25.83
CA PHE A 621 24.20 68.41 -24.39
C PHE A 621 24.84 69.62 -23.74
N ALA A 622 24.24 70.13 -22.68
CA ALA A 622 24.74 71.27 -21.92
C ALA A 622 24.98 70.89 -20.45
N ALA A 623 26.12 71.32 -19.92
CA ALA A 623 26.50 71.13 -18.54
C ALA A 623 27.06 72.41 -17.92
N ARG A 624 26.96 72.50 -16.60
CA ARG A 624 27.71 73.49 -15.82
C ARG A 624 29.14 72.97 -15.63
N TYR A 625 30.10 73.69 -16.19
CA TYR A 625 31.51 73.32 -16.17
C TYR A 625 32.16 73.64 -14.81
N GLY A 626 31.76 74.76 -14.20
CA GLY A 626 32.15 75.15 -12.84
C GLY A 626 31.89 76.62 -12.58
N GLY A 627 31.46 77.01 -11.37
CA GLY A 627 31.18 78.42 -11.05
C GLY A 627 30.14 79.03 -12.02
N GLU A 628 30.58 80.02 -12.79
CA GLU A 628 29.84 80.74 -13.84
C GLU A 628 30.06 80.21 -15.26
N GLU A 629 30.81 79.12 -15.41
CA GLU A 629 31.18 78.53 -16.68
C GLU A 629 30.22 77.40 -17.07
N PHE A 630 29.82 77.39 -18.34
CA PHE A 630 28.99 76.36 -18.97
C PHE A 630 29.70 75.78 -20.19
N CYS A 631 29.44 74.51 -20.46
CA CYS A 631 29.98 73.82 -21.62
C CYS A 631 28.84 73.14 -22.39
N ILE A 632 28.84 73.30 -23.70
CA ILE A 632 27.91 72.63 -24.61
C ILE A 632 28.69 71.75 -25.56
N ILE A 633 28.26 70.50 -25.68
CA ILE A 633 28.78 69.53 -26.65
C ILE A 633 27.76 69.43 -27.77
N LEU A 634 28.23 69.57 -29.01
CA LEU A 634 27.43 69.46 -30.22
C LEU A 634 28.02 68.36 -31.11
N PRO A 635 27.54 67.10 -30.95
CA PRO A 635 27.92 66.01 -31.84
C PRO A 635 27.49 66.29 -33.27
N GLU A 636 28.27 65.77 -34.23
CA GLU A 636 28.00 65.86 -35.67
C GLU A 636 27.76 67.29 -36.20
N THR A 637 28.31 68.29 -35.50
CA THR A 637 28.13 69.70 -35.80
C THR A 637 29.45 70.33 -36.17
N GLU A 638 29.53 70.90 -37.37
CA GLU A 638 30.69 71.66 -37.84
C GLU A 638 30.73 73.08 -37.24
N LEU A 639 31.85 73.78 -37.44
CA LEU A 639 32.11 75.08 -36.83
C LEU A 639 30.99 76.11 -37.08
N ASP A 640 30.49 76.23 -38.30
CA ASP A 640 29.45 77.19 -38.66
C ASP A 640 28.13 76.93 -37.90
N GLY A 641 27.79 75.65 -37.75
CA GLY A 641 26.65 75.21 -36.95
C GLY A 641 26.84 75.55 -35.48
N ALA A 642 28.01 75.26 -34.92
CA ALA A 642 28.34 75.55 -33.53
C ALA A 642 28.36 77.05 -33.23
N MET A 643 28.89 77.86 -34.15
CA MET A 643 28.86 79.32 -34.09
C MET A 643 27.43 79.86 -34.09
N THR A 644 26.55 79.28 -34.92
CA THR A 644 25.13 79.65 -34.96
C THR A 644 24.43 79.34 -33.62
N VAL A 645 24.76 78.21 -32.98
CA VAL A 645 24.22 77.87 -31.65
C VAL A 645 24.75 78.83 -30.59
N ALA A 646 26.06 79.08 -30.58
CA ALA A 646 26.69 79.98 -29.62
C ALA A 646 26.13 81.41 -29.73
N GLU A 647 25.99 81.93 -30.95
CA GLU A 647 25.48 83.29 -31.18
C GLU A 647 24.01 83.40 -30.79
N ARG A 648 23.20 82.38 -31.11
CA ARG A 648 21.81 82.30 -30.66
C ARG A 648 21.70 82.37 -29.13
N ILE A 649 22.53 81.60 -28.41
CA ILE A 649 22.51 81.60 -26.94
C ILE A 649 22.96 82.96 -26.41
N ARG A 650 23.99 83.56 -27.00
CA ARG A 650 24.45 84.92 -26.64
C ARG A 650 23.35 85.95 -26.84
N GLU A 651 22.66 85.94 -27.97
CA GLU A 651 21.54 86.83 -28.26
C GLU A 651 20.35 86.62 -27.31
N LEU A 652 19.99 85.36 -27.00
CA LEU A 652 18.93 85.04 -26.04
C LEU A 652 19.21 85.61 -24.64
N ILE A 653 20.47 85.62 -24.23
CA ILE A 653 20.89 86.19 -22.93
C ILE A 653 20.99 87.71 -23.02
N HIS A 654 21.55 88.26 -24.10
CA HIS A 654 21.74 89.70 -24.27
C HIS A 654 20.43 90.49 -24.45
N ASN A 655 19.50 89.97 -25.25
CA ASN A 655 18.31 90.70 -25.69
C ASN A 655 17.21 90.79 -24.62
N GLN A 656 17.28 89.96 -23.58
CA GLN A 656 16.30 89.92 -22.52
C GLN A 656 17.03 90.02 -21.17
N PRO A 657 16.73 90.99 -20.30
CA PRO A 657 17.24 90.96 -18.95
C PRO A 657 16.90 89.64 -18.26
N VAL A 658 17.79 89.18 -17.39
CA VAL A 658 17.55 88.03 -16.51
C VAL A 658 16.64 88.48 -15.38
N ASP A 659 15.52 87.78 -15.18
CA ASP A 659 14.63 88.09 -14.07
C ASP A 659 15.26 87.59 -12.77
N THR A 660 15.52 88.52 -11.85
CA THR A 660 16.12 88.20 -10.54
C THR A 660 15.21 88.68 -9.44
N ARG A 661 15.44 88.20 -8.22
CA ARG A 661 14.68 88.62 -7.04
C ARG A 661 14.79 90.11 -6.72
N ASN A 662 15.79 90.81 -7.27
CA ASN A 662 15.99 92.25 -7.13
C ASN A 662 15.55 93.05 -8.38
N GLY A 663 14.83 92.41 -9.30
CA GLY A 663 14.37 92.98 -10.56
C GLY A 663 15.20 92.52 -11.78
N PRO A 664 14.80 92.94 -13.00
CA PRO A 664 15.49 92.52 -14.22
C PRO A 664 16.93 93.05 -14.29
N LEU A 665 17.89 92.15 -14.45
CA LEU A 665 19.32 92.46 -14.56
C LEU A 665 19.83 92.12 -15.96
N ALA A 666 20.43 93.09 -16.64
CA ALA A 666 21.08 92.84 -17.92
C ALA A 666 22.41 92.11 -17.68
N VAL A 667 22.55 90.91 -18.24
CA VAL A 667 23.77 90.09 -18.16
C VAL A 667 24.17 89.71 -19.57
N THR A 668 25.47 89.56 -19.82
CA THR A 668 26.00 89.10 -21.12
C THR A 668 26.89 87.89 -20.91
N ILE A 669 27.14 87.15 -21.99
CA ILE A 669 28.07 86.02 -21.98
C ILE A 669 29.15 86.22 -23.03
N SER A 670 30.34 85.73 -22.71
CA SER A 670 31.38 85.47 -23.70
C SER A 670 31.38 83.97 -24.01
N ALA A 671 31.56 83.61 -25.28
CA ALA A 671 31.62 82.21 -25.69
C ALA A 671 32.83 81.93 -26.60
N GLY A 672 33.49 80.80 -26.36
CA GLY A 672 34.56 80.26 -27.18
C GLY A 672 34.11 78.98 -27.86
N VAL A 673 34.22 78.93 -29.18
CA VAL A 673 33.81 77.78 -29.99
C VAL A 673 35.02 77.14 -30.64
N HIS A 674 35.11 75.82 -30.55
CA HIS A 674 36.03 75.05 -31.39
C HIS A 674 35.34 73.80 -31.93
N SER A 675 35.65 73.48 -33.18
CA SER A 675 35.10 72.35 -33.91
C SER A 675 36.25 71.57 -34.51
N VAL A 676 36.16 70.24 -34.44
CA VAL A 676 37.16 69.36 -35.02
C VAL A 676 36.53 68.06 -35.44
N THR A 677 37.07 67.41 -36.47
CA THR A 677 36.79 66.00 -36.75
C THR A 677 37.86 65.19 -36.02
N PRO A 678 37.54 64.48 -34.93
CA PRO A 678 38.54 63.77 -34.15
C PRO A 678 39.30 62.74 -34.99
N ASN A 679 40.62 62.71 -34.84
CA ASN A 679 41.49 61.73 -35.50
C ASN A 679 42.58 61.24 -34.54
N SER A 680 43.52 60.42 -35.01
CA SER A 680 44.57 59.85 -34.17
C SER A 680 45.64 60.86 -33.73
N ASP A 681 45.75 62.00 -34.40
CA ASP A 681 46.79 63.02 -34.18
C ASP A 681 46.33 64.14 -33.24
N LEU A 682 45.04 64.17 -32.94
CA LEU A 682 44.41 65.16 -32.06
C LEU A 682 44.04 64.53 -30.72
N THR A 683 43.97 65.36 -29.68
CA THR A 683 43.58 64.93 -28.34
C THR A 683 42.33 65.68 -27.89
N LEU A 684 41.53 65.03 -27.03
CA LEU A 684 40.35 65.67 -26.47
C LEU A 684 40.69 66.96 -25.70
N ASN A 685 41.81 66.98 -24.97
CA ASN A 685 42.27 68.16 -24.26
C ASN A 685 42.54 69.34 -25.22
N SER A 686 43.09 69.06 -26.41
CA SER A 686 43.33 70.11 -27.41
C SER A 686 42.04 70.75 -27.93
N LEU A 687 40.90 70.03 -27.94
CA LEU A 687 39.60 70.58 -28.31
C LEU A 687 39.11 71.60 -27.27
N LEU A 688 39.22 71.25 -25.98
CA LEU A 688 38.84 72.14 -24.88
C LEU A 688 39.78 73.34 -24.76
N GLU A 689 41.10 73.14 -24.86
CA GLU A 689 42.10 74.22 -24.79
C GLU A 689 41.90 75.28 -25.90
N LYS A 690 41.54 74.84 -27.11
CA LYS A 690 41.26 75.77 -28.22
C LYS A 690 39.93 76.50 -28.02
N ALA A 691 38.90 75.84 -27.51
CA ALA A 691 37.65 76.50 -27.12
C ALA A 691 37.89 77.52 -25.99
N ASP A 692 38.72 77.20 -25.01
CA ASP A 692 39.07 78.09 -23.90
C ASP A 692 39.87 79.30 -24.39
N THR A 693 40.83 79.07 -25.30
CA THR A 693 41.58 80.17 -25.92
C THR A 693 40.65 81.09 -26.72
N ALA A 694 39.65 80.53 -27.43
CA ALA A 694 38.63 81.33 -28.10
C ALA A 694 37.76 82.13 -27.11
N LEU A 695 37.39 81.53 -25.97
CA LEU A 695 36.64 82.21 -24.91
C LEU A 695 37.45 83.36 -24.31
N TYR A 696 38.74 83.14 -24.09
CA TYR A 696 39.67 84.16 -23.62
C TYR A 696 39.78 85.33 -24.62
N GLN A 697 39.84 85.04 -25.92
CA GLN A 697 39.80 86.06 -26.97
C GLN A 697 38.48 86.86 -26.94
N ALA A 698 37.33 86.20 -26.76
CA ALA A 698 36.04 86.87 -26.62
C ALA A 698 36.04 87.86 -25.44
N LYS A 699 36.59 87.44 -24.30
CA LYS A 699 36.74 88.29 -23.11
C LYS A 699 37.65 89.50 -23.37
N GLN A 700 38.79 89.32 -24.05
CA GLN A 700 39.74 90.40 -24.35
C GLN A 700 39.21 91.42 -25.37
N GLN A 701 38.46 90.96 -26.37
CA GLN A 701 37.98 91.85 -27.44
C GLN A 701 36.77 92.71 -27.02
N GLY A 702 36.38 92.68 -25.75
CA GLY A 702 35.32 93.52 -25.20
C GLY A 702 34.07 92.77 -24.74
N ARG A 703 34.16 91.44 -24.55
CA ARG A 703 33.07 90.59 -24.02
C ARG A 703 31.81 90.60 -24.90
N ASN A 704 30.72 89.99 -24.42
CA ASN A 704 29.43 89.86 -25.09
C ASN A 704 29.56 89.44 -26.57
N ARG A 705 30.35 88.39 -26.83
CA ARG A 705 30.63 87.92 -28.19
C ARG A 705 31.01 86.45 -28.20
N VAL A 706 30.92 85.89 -29.40
CA VAL A 706 31.42 84.55 -29.71
C VAL A 706 32.71 84.69 -30.50
N CYS A 707 33.76 84.01 -30.05
CA CYS A 707 34.99 83.85 -30.81
C CYS A 707 35.22 82.37 -31.12
N HIS A 708 35.98 82.10 -32.17
CA HIS A 708 36.41 80.76 -32.53
C HIS A 708 37.88 80.74 -32.90
N GLN A 709 38.52 79.58 -32.75
CA GLN A 709 39.81 79.32 -33.39
C GLN A 709 39.62 78.58 -34.71
N GLN A 710 40.17 79.15 -35.78
CA GLN A 710 40.30 78.46 -37.07
C GLN A 710 41.23 77.26 -36.92
N ALA A 711 40.81 76.09 -37.39
CA ALA A 711 41.71 74.96 -37.54
C ALA A 711 42.78 75.34 -38.60
N ALA A 712 44.05 75.26 -38.22
CA ALA A 712 45.17 75.51 -39.12
C ALA A 712 45.31 74.41 -40.19
#